data_AF-A0A441D6L8-F1
#
_entry.id   AF-A0A441D6L8-F1
#
_cell.length_a   1.000
_cell.length_b   1.000
_cell.length_c   1.000
_cell.angle_alpha   90.00
_cell.angle_beta   90.00
_cell.angle_gamma   90.00
#
_symmetry.space_group_name_H-M   'P 1'
#
loop_
_entity.id
_entity.type
_entity.pdbx_description
1 polymer ?
#
loop_
_entity_poly.entity_id
_entity_poly.type
_entity_poly.pdbx_seq_one_letter_code
_entity_poly.pdbx_strand_id
1 'polypeptide(L)'
;MADGVIFTLDGKTVTAADDETIWDVAKREGTRIPHLCHVDMPGYRPDGNCRACMVDVEGERVLAASCIRKPSTGMVVKTDTERARKSRQMVFELLASNMRPAADGPDQQSMFWQWAGSMGISGSRYSSKFATDDVQPEFDITNPAIAVNLDACITCGACVRACREVQVNDVIGMAERGNHSLPVFDMHDPMGLSTCVTCGECVQACPTGALYEKSLMDNAGKTRVIQEFDKVVDTLCPFCGVGCQTSVAVKDNRIVQVDGRNGYANENRLCVKGRFGFDYAMSPERLTKPLIRRHDAPKSGDADMRGVDPLTVFREASWEEALARAAGGLKTILRDHGGQALAGFGSAKGSNEEAYLFQKLVRQGFGTNNVDHCTRLCHASSVAALMEGVGSGAVSAPFNDALKAECIIVIGARPTTNHPVAATYFKQAAKRGAKLIVMDPRGQDLMRHASHALRFKAGSDVAMLNALIHVIVEEKLYDEQYIQANASGFEALKAKVKDFSPEAMAEVCGIEASVLRDVARTYATAERSIIFWGMGISQHTHGTDNARCLIALALITGHVGRPGTGLHPLRGQNNVQGASDAGLIPMYFPDYKSVENIDIRGAYENFWGQTLDPKRGLTVVEIIDAIHEGEIKGMYILGENPAMSDPDQTHARQALAMLDHLVVQDIFLTETAWHADVVLPASAHAEKLGTYTNTNRQVQIGRPALELPGEARQDWELIVELARRIGLDWNYNHVSEVYAEMAAVMPSLKHISWDRIEREGSVIYPADGPDKPGNEIIFSSGFPTADGRGRIVPADLLPPDEVPDEEFPLVLTTGRLLEHWHTGSMTRRAGVLDAIEPQGIAAMNPYEIKRHGLRQGEMIAVETRRGTVDAILRADREVADGTVFMPFCFNESPANVLTNPMLDPYGKIPEFKYCAARIAPAAKAEAAE
;
A
#
# COMPACT_ATOMS: atom_id res chain seq x y z
N MET A 1 7.87 8.42 36.88
CA MET A 1 9.04 7.81 36.22
C MET A 1 9.58 6.80 37.20
N ALA A 2 9.59 5.51 36.86
CA ALA A 2 10.20 4.51 37.72
C ALA A 2 11.72 4.71 37.73
N ASP A 3 12.34 4.67 38.91
CA ASP A 3 13.80 4.74 39.04
C ASP A 3 14.41 3.50 38.36
N GLY A 4 15.12 3.70 37.25
CA GLY A 4 15.71 2.60 36.47
C GLY A 4 16.72 1.75 37.25
N VAL A 5 17.07 0.59 36.72
CA VAL A 5 17.97 -0.37 37.37
C VAL A 5 19.43 0.07 37.17
N ILE A 6 20.10 0.43 38.26
CA ILE A 6 21.51 0.86 38.24
C ILE A 6 22.44 -0.35 38.38
N PHE A 7 23.35 -0.53 37.43
CA PHE A 7 24.35 -1.60 37.45
C PHE A 7 25.68 -1.14 36.83
N THR A 8 26.72 -1.96 36.91
CA THR A 8 28.03 -1.67 36.33
C THR A 8 28.25 -2.48 35.05
N LEU A 9 28.57 -1.80 33.95
CA LEU A 9 28.92 -2.40 32.67
C LEU A 9 30.34 -1.95 32.28
N ASP A 10 31.28 -2.90 32.16
CA ASP A 10 32.67 -2.63 31.78
C ASP A 10 33.34 -1.52 32.63
N GLY A 11 33.04 -1.53 33.93
CA GLY A 11 33.57 -0.56 34.90
C GLY A 11 32.83 0.79 34.93
N LYS A 12 31.82 1.00 34.07
CA LYS A 12 30.97 2.20 34.07
C LYS A 12 29.65 1.93 34.78
N THR A 13 29.22 2.86 35.64
CA THR A 13 27.87 2.83 36.21
C THR A 13 26.86 3.30 35.18
N VAL A 14 25.86 2.47 34.89
CA VAL A 14 24.83 2.71 33.87
C VAL A 14 23.45 2.41 34.44
N THR A 15 22.43 3.02 33.86
CA THR A 15 21.02 2.83 34.27
C THR A 15 20.27 2.17 33.14
N ALA A 16 19.60 1.05 33.43
CA ALA A 16 18.74 0.33 32.49
C ALA A 16 17.25 0.64 32.74
N ALA A 17 16.46 0.67 31.67
CA ALA A 17 15.01 0.57 31.79
C ALA A 17 14.58 -0.88 32.14
N ASP A 18 13.37 -1.04 32.67
CA ASP A 18 12.85 -2.35 33.15
C ASP A 18 12.76 -3.42 32.05
N ASP A 19 12.66 -3.00 30.80
CA ASP A 19 12.56 -3.83 29.60
C ASP A 19 13.89 -4.04 28.87
N GLU A 20 14.92 -3.23 29.16
CA GLU A 20 16.24 -3.38 28.55
C GLU A 20 16.97 -4.63 29.05
N THR A 21 17.62 -5.33 28.11
CA THR A 21 18.57 -6.39 28.40
C THR A 21 19.99 -5.83 28.53
N ILE A 22 20.93 -6.62 29.04
CA ILE A 22 22.35 -6.25 29.06
C ILE A 22 22.83 -5.90 27.64
N TRP A 23 22.33 -6.59 26.62
CA TRP A 23 22.71 -6.31 25.23
C TRP A 23 22.24 -4.93 24.78
N ASP A 24 20.99 -4.56 25.10
CA ASP A 24 20.41 -3.25 24.74
C ASP A 24 21.19 -2.10 25.38
N VAL A 25 21.49 -2.24 26.68
CA VAL A 25 22.30 -1.24 27.41
C VAL A 25 23.70 -1.19 26.83
N ALA A 26 24.33 -2.34 26.55
CA ALA A 26 25.67 -2.35 25.95
C ALA A 26 25.71 -1.63 24.60
N LYS A 27 24.74 -1.88 23.72
CA LYS A 27 24.60 -1.17 22.45
C LYS A 27 24.44 0.33 22.67
N ARG A 28 23.55 0.76 23.58
CA ARG A 28 23.30 2.17 23.91
C ARG A 28 24.56 2.88 24.42
N GLU A 29 25.38 2.18 25.21
CA GLU A 29 26.63 2.69 25.78
C GLU A 29 27.85 2.57 24.81
N GLY A 30 27.63 2.07 23.59
CA GLY A 30 28.64 1.94 22.54
C GLY A 30 29.49 0.68 22.61
N THR A 31 29.19 -0.27 23.49
CA THR A 31 29.86 -1.57 23.59
C THR A 31 29.23 -2.56 22.62
N ARG A 32 30.02 -3.04 21.65
CA ARG A 32 29.57 -4.04 20.69
C ARG A 32 29.67 -5.46 21.26
N ILE A 33 28.54 -6.18 21.28
CA ILE A 33 28.48 -7.59 21.68
C ILE A 33 28.08 -8.46 20.47
N PRO A 34 28.83 -9.53 20.14
CA PRO A 34 28.50 -10.43 19.03
C PRO A 34 27.11 -11.06 19.17
N HIS A 35 26.38 -11.16 18.07
CA HIS A 35 25.02 -11.70 18.05
C HIS A 35 24.70 -12.28 16.67
N LEU A 36 23.85 -13.32 16.67
CA LEU A 36 23.41 -14.01 15.44
C LEU A 36 21.91 -14.30 15.48
N CYS A 37 21.43 -14.93 16.56
CA CYS A 37 19.99 -15.20 16.72
C CYS A 37 19.20 -14.01 17.29
N HIS A 38 19.88 -13.04 17.90
CA HIS A 38 19.24 -11.80 18.34
C HIS A 38 19.24 -10.87 17.13
N VAL A 39 18.04 -10.52 16.67
CA VAL A 39 17.82 -9.63 15.54
C VAL A 39 17.45 -8.27 16.13
N ASP A 40 18.30 -7.29 15.94
CA ASP A 40 18.19 -5.94 16.49
C ASP A 40 17.19 -5.09 15.71
N MET A 41 15.94 -5.56 15.66
CA MET A 41 14.82 -4.92 14.99
C MET A 41 13.53 -5.10 15.80
N PRO A 42 12.59 -4.14 15.76
CA PRO A 42 11.26 -4.24 16.37
C PRO A 42 10.54 -5.57 16.09
N GLY A 43 9.91 -6.12 17.13
CA GLY A 43 9.08 -7.32 17.04
C GLY A 43 9.85 -8.65 17.12
N TYR A 44 11.18 -8.64 17.11
CA TYR A 44 11.98 -9.86 17.26
C TYR A 44 12.27 -10.19 18.72
N ARG A 45 11.65 -11.24 19.24
CA ARG A 45 11.95 -11.74 20.58
C ARG A 45 13.37 -12.36 20.62
N PRO A 46 14.21 -12.03 21.61
CA PRO A 46 15.49 -12.70 21.78
C PRO A 46 15.33 -14.09 22.41
N ASP A 47 16.04 -15.09 21.87
CA ASP A 47 16.03 -16.48 22.38
C ASP A 47 17.31 -16.88 23.12
N GLY A 48 18.41 -16.15 22.93
CA GLY A 48 19.72 -16.57 23.43
C GLY A 48 20.20 -17.90 22.85
N ASN A 49 19.61 -18.37 21.73
CA ASN A 49 19.88 -19.67 21.12
C ASN A 49 21.33 -19.82 20.63
N CYS A 50 21.84 -18.83 19.88
CA CYS A 50 23.17 -18.92 19.26
C CYS A 50 24.34 -18.90 20.24
N ARG A 51 24.14 -18.42 21.48
CA ARG A 51 25.21 -18.21 22.48
C ARG A 51 26.39 -17.36 21.98
N ALA A 52 26.20 -16.49 20.99
CA ALA A 52 27.24 -15.57 20.52
C ALA A 52 27.44 -14.37 21.49
N CYS A 53 26.39 -13.98 22.22
CA CYS A 53 26.36 -12.78 23.06
C CYS A 53 26.74 -13.04 24.54
N MET A 54 27.59 -14.02 24.80
CA MET A 54 27.91 -14.42 26.18
C MET A 54 28.76 -13.36 26.90
N VAL A 55 28.35 -12.90 28.07
CA VAL A 55 29.08 -11.93 28.93
C VAL A 55 29.37 -12.54 30.30
N ASP A 56 30.36 -11.99 30.99
CA ASP A 56 30.71 -12.38 32.35
C ASP A 56 29.94 -11.51 33.35
N VAL A 57 29.35 -12.13 34.37
CA VAL A 57 28.62 -11.44 35.45
C VAL A 57 29.28 -11.83 36.76
N GLU A 58 29.75 -10.84 37.52
CA GLU A 58 30.49 -11.09 38.75
C GLU A 58 29.63 -11.84 39.77
N GLY A 59 30.21 -12.88 40.37
CA GLY A 59 29.50 -13.78 41.29
C GLY A 59 28.76 -14.93 40.60
N GLU A 60 28.61 -14.93 39.27
CA GLU A 60 27.95 -16.02 38.55
C GLU A 60 28.93 -17.09 38.06
N ARG A 61 28.55 -18.36 38.25
CA ARG A 61 29.39 -19.49 37.83
C ARG A 61 29.46 -19.64 36.30
N VAL A 62 28.42 -19.24 35.57
CA VAL A 62 28.30 -19.44 34.11
C VAL A 62 28.25 -18.09 33.41
N LEU A 63 28.68 -18.04 32.16
CA LEU A 63 28.46 -16.84 31.35
C LEU A 63 26.96 -16.67 31.08
N ALA A 64 26.52 -15.42 30.96
CA ALA A 64 25.13 -15.09 30.66
C ALA A 64 24.96 -14.67 29.20
N ALA A 65 23.89 -15.10 28.53
CA ALA A 65 23.54 -14.58 27.21
C ALA A 65 22.93 -13.17 27.37
N SER A 66 23.65 -12.13 26.94
CA SER A 66 23.26 -10.74 27.25
C SER A 66 21.93 -10.33 26.64
N CYS A 67 21.52 -10.92 25.52
CA CYS A 67 20.29 -10.57 24.79
C CYS A 67 18.99 -11.01 25.49
N ILE A 68 19.04 -11.88 26.50
CA ILE A 68 17.86 -12.29 27.28
C ILE A 68 18.02 -11.99 28.78
N ARG A 69 19.19 -11.48 29.17
CA ARG A 69 19.52 -11.22 30.57
C ARG A 69 19.22 -9.77 30.88
N LYS A 70 18.27 -9.52 31.77
CA LYS A 70 18.00 -8.19 32.31
C LYS A 70 19.02 -7.80 33.38
N PRO A 71 19.44 -6.53 33.46
CA PRO A 71 20.24 -6.02 34.57
C PRO A 71 19.50 -6.13 35.91
N SER A 72 20.25 -6.18 37.00
CA SER A 72 19.73 -6.08 38.37
C SER A 72 20.58 -5.10 39.17
N THR A 73 20.00 -4.48 40.20
CA THR A 73 20.72 -3.49 41.01
C THR A 73 22.02 -4.06 41.56
N GLY A 74 23.13 -3.37 41.33
CA GLY A 74 24.47 -3.79 41.78
C GLY A 74 25.10 -4.93 40.96
N MET A 75 24.48 -5.36 39.86
CA MET A 75 25.09 -6.31 38.94
C MET A 75 26.36 -5.73 38.33
N VAL A 76 27.44 -6.52 38.23
CA VAL A 76 28.69 -6.12 37.56
C VAL A 76 28.91 -7.01 36.35
N VAL A 77 28.82 -6.43 35.16
CA VAL A 77 28.97 -7.12 33.88
C VAL A 77 30.29 -6.73 33.24
N LYS A 78 31.04 -7.73 32.78
CA LYS A 78 32.30 -7.56 32.02
C LYS A 78 32.14 -8.24 30.66
N THR A 79 32.19 -7.46 29.58
CA THR A 79 31.92 -7.93 28.22
C THR A 79 33.15 -8.49 27.52
N ASP A 80 34.36 -8.11 27.93
CA ASP A 80 35.63 -8.52 27.30
C ASP A 80 36.59 -9.26 28.25
N THR A 81 36.08 -10.23 29.00
CA THR A 81 36.95 -11.14 29.76
C THR A 81 37.55 -12.22 28.85
N GLU A 82 38.74 -12.75 29.20
CA GLU A 82 39.35 -13.87 28.48
C GLU A 82 38.37 -15.06 28.36
N ARG A 83 37.62 -15.31 29.43
CA ARG A 83 36.60 -16.34 29.50
C ARG A 83 35.48 -16.11 28.48
N ALA A 84 34.93 -14.89 28.42
CA ALA A 84 33.89 -14.53 27.46
C ALA A 84 34.41 -14.64 26.02
N ARG A 85 35.61 -14.11 25.74
CA ARG A 85 36.26 -14.20 24.41
C ARG A 85 36.42 -15.63 23.94
N LYS A 86 37.04 -16.51 24.75
CA LYS A 86 37.26 -17.92 24.42
C LYS A 86 35.94 -18.67 24.20
N SER A 87 34.92 -18.39 25.01
CA SER A 87 33.59 -18.98 24.83
C SER A 87 32.96 -18.57 23.51
N ARG A 88 33.03 -17.29 23.14
CA ARG A 88 32.50 -16.78 21.87
C ARG A 88 33.24 -17.39 20.68
N GLN A 89 34.58 -17.44 20.74
CA GLN A 89 35.39 -18.07 19.70
C GLN A 89 34.99 -19.54 19.46
N MET A 90 34.88 -20.31 20.55
CA MET A 90 34.43 -21.71 20.48
C MET A 90 33.04 -21.85 19.86
N VAL A 91 32.09 -20.99 20.23
CA VAL A 91 30.73 -20.98 19.65
C VAL A 91 30.79 -20.74 18.14
N PHE A 92 31.54 -19.74 17.69
CA PHE A 92 31.68 -19.46 16.26
C PHE A 92 32.36 -20.61 15.50
N GLU A 93 33.39 -21.24 16.07
CA GLU A 93 34.03 -22.44 15.47
C GLU A 93 33.04 -23.62 15.32
N LEU A 94 32.21 -23.88 16.34
CA LEU A 94 31.20 -24.95 16.30
C LEU A 94 30.03 -24.66 15.34
N LEU A 95 29.66 -23.38 15.21
CA LEU A 95 28.66 -22.98 14.21
C LEU A 95 29.25 -23.08 12.79
N ALA A 96 30.50 -22.65 12.60
CA ALA A 96 31.20 -22.79 11.32
C ALA A 96 31.36 -24.26 10.90
N SER A 97 31.56 -25.20 11.84
CA SER A 97 31.58 -26.63 11.52
C SER A 97 30.22 -27.21 11.12
N ASN A 98 29.12 -26.48 11.31
CA ASN A 98 27.81 -26.85 10.79
C ASN A 98 27.52 -26.24 9.42
N MET A 99 28.45 -25.51 8.83
CA MET A 99 28.30 -24.87 7.52
C MET A 99 29.38 -25.34 6.55
N ARG A 100 29.15 -25.16 5.24
CA ARG A 100 30.25 -25.25 4.27
C ARG A 100 31.30 -24.15 4.53
N PRO A 101 32.56 -24.35 4.08
CA PRO A 101 33.58 -23.31 4.16
C PRO A 101 33.10 -22.00 3.55
N ALA A 102 33.53 -20.86 4.10
CA ALA A 102 33.08 -19.54 3.65
C ALA A 102 33.22 -19.36 2.13
N ALA A 103 34.33 -19.83 1.55
CA ALA A 103 34.61 -19.77 0.12
C ALA A 103 33.52 -20.40 -0.75
N ASP A 104 32.86 -21.45 -0.24
CA ASP A 104 31.85 -22.24 -0.95
C ASP A 104 30.42 -21.85 -0.55
N GLY A 105 30.27 -20.96 0.44
CA GLY A 105 28.99 -20.55 1.02
C GLY A 105 28.28 -19.43 0.23
N PRO A 106 27.03 -19.11 0.62
CA PRO A 106 26.19 -18.15 -0.10
C PRO A 106 26.63 -16.70 0.07
N ASP A 107 27.12 -16.31 1.24
CA ASP A 107 27.58 -14.94 1.49
C ASP A 107 28.76 -14.91 2.45
N GLN A 108 29.96 -14.68 1.91
CA GLN A 108 31.21 -14.52 2.65
C GLN A 108 31.25 -13.24 3.49
N GLN A 109 30.37 -12.29 3.21
CA GLN A 109 30.26 -11.03 3.94
C GLN A 109 29.09 -11.01 4.91
N SER A 110 28.44 -12.16 5.14
CA SER A 110 27.30 -12.25 6.07
C SER A 110 27.70 -11.84 7.49
N MET A 111 26.73 -11.41 8.29
CA MET A 111 26.96 -10.99 9.68
C MET A 111 27.73 -12.05 10.48
N PHE A 112 27.49 -13.33 10.22
CA PHE A 112 28.26 -14.43 10.79
C PHE A 112 29.76 -14.31 10.51
N TRP A 113 30.16 -14.19 9.25
CA TRP A 113 31.56 -14.14 8.85
C TRP A 113 32.24 -12.82 9.24
N GLN A 114 31.49 -11.71 9.28
CA GLN A 114 32.00 -10.45 9.83
C GLN A 114 32.39 -10.60 11.32
N TRP A 115 31.53 -11.23 12.14
CA TRP A 115 31.85 -11.50 13.53
C TRP A 115 32.99 -12.51 13.68
N ALA A 116 32.97 -13.60 12.92
CA ALA A 116 34.04 -14.61 12.93
C ALA A 116 35.40 -13.97 12.60
N GLY A 117 35.46 -13.15 11.55
CA GLY A 117 36.66 -12.41 11.14
C GLY A 117 37.16 -11.47 12.23
N SER A 118 36.26 -10.75 12.92
CA SER A 118 36.63 -9.87 14.04
C SER A 118 37.28 -10.62 15.22
N MET A 119 37.07 -11.94 15.32
CA MET A 119 37.66 -12.80 16.34
C MET A 119 38.90 -13.58 15.87
N GLY A 120 39.33 -13.36 14.62
CA GLY A 120 40.44 -14.07 13.99
C GLY A 120 40.09 -15.50 13.54
N ILE A 121 38.82 -15.80 13.30
CA ILE A 121 38.34 -17.12 12.89
C ILE A 121 38.15 -17.13 11.36
N SER A 122 39.07 -17.79 10.65
CA SER A 122 39.00 -18.02 9.20
C SER A 122 38.60 -19.46 8.84
N GLY A 123 38.50 -20.34 9.84
CA GLY A 123 38.13 -21.74 9.71
C GLY A 123 37.87 -22.35 11.09
N SER A 124 37.37 -23.59 11.13
CA SER A 124 37.12 -24.32 12.37
C SER A 124 38.17 -25.40 12.58
N ARG A 125 38.59 -25.61 13.84
CA ARG A 125 39.38 -26.79 14.24
C ARG A 125 38.57 -28.09 14.12
N TYR A 126 37.25 -27.97 13.96
CA TYR A 126 36.33 -29.06 13.68
C TYR A 126 36.03 -29.09 12.18
N SER A 127 36.05 -30.28 11.58
CA SER A 127 35.64 -30.47 10.20
C SER A 127 34.16 -30.08 10.01
N SER A 128 33.84 -29.49 8.86
CA SER A 128 32.45 -29.24 8.48
C SER A 128 31.65 -30.54 8.46
N LYS A 129 30.38 -30.51 8.88
CA LYS A 129 29.45 -31.64 8.70
C LYS A 129 29.22 -32.01 7.22
N PHE A 130 29.53 -31.08 6.31
CA PHE A 130 29.48 -31.26 4.86
C PHE A 130 30.83 -31.68 4.27
N ALA A 131 31.83 -31.99 5.10
CA ALA A 131 33.13 -32.47 4.62
C ALA A 131 33.10 -33.95 4.17
N THR A 132 32.01 -34.66 4.48
CA THR A 132 31.78 -36.06 4.12
C THR A 132 30.49 -36.17 3.31
N ASP A 133 30.40 -37.15 2.41
CA ASP A 133 29.23 -37.35 1.53
C ASP A 133 27.95 -37.80 2.26
N ASP A 134 28.04 -38.11 3.56
CA ASP A 134 26.93 -38.58 4.40
C ASP A 134 25.83 -37.53 4.63
N VAL A 135 26.12 -36.24 4.44
CA VAL A 135 25.17 -35.14 4.60
C VAL A 135 25.18 -34.27 3.36
N GLN A 136 24.06 -34.24 2.64
CA GLN A 136 23.93 -33.44 1.44
C GLN A 136 23.38 -32.05 1.76
N PRO A 137 23.93 -30.98 1.17
CA PRO A 137 23.40 -29.63 1.31
C PRO A 137 22.04 -29.50 0.61
N GLU A 138 21.07 -28.89 1.29
CA GLU A 138 19.75 -28.60 0.72
C GLU A 138 19.72 -27.20 0.12
N PHE A 139 19.34 -27.14 -1.16
CA PHE A 139 19.21 -25.92 -1.94
C PHE A 139 17.82 -25.84 -2.54
N ASP A 140 17.23 -24.65 -2.51
CA ASP A 140 15.95 -24.38 -3.16
C ASP A 140 15.94 -22.99 -3.80
N ILE A 141 15.67 -22.97 -5.10
CA ILE A 141 15.58 -21.78 -5.94
C ILE A 141 14.21 -21.66 -6.63
N THR A 142 13.21 -22.42 -6.18
CA THR A 142 11.85 -22.43 -6.75
C THR A 142 11.16 -21.08 -6.57
N ASN A 143 11.47 -20.33 -5.51
CA ASN A 143 10.98 -18.98 -5.34
C ASN A 143 11.69 -18.02 -6.34
N PRO A 144 10.95 -17.14 -7.05
CA PRO A 144 11.55 -16.21 -8.00
C PRO A 144 12.51 -15.17 -7.38
N ALA A 145 12.33 -14.83 -6.10
CA ALA A 145 13.05 -13.74 -5.43
C ALA A 145 14.09 -14.22 -4.41
N ILE A 146 13.84 -15.37 -3.77
CA ILE A 146 14.59 -15.84 -2.60
C ILE A 146 15.27 -17.16 -2.91
N ALA A 147 16.56 -17.26 -2.61
CA ALA A 147 17.31 -18.51 -2.64
C ALA A 147 17.47 -19.05 -1.22
N VAL A 148 17.32 -20.37 -1.10
CA VAL A 148 17.49 -21.13 0.13
C VAL A 148 18.75 -21.98 0.01
N ASN A 149 19.70 -21.76 0.91
CA ASN A 149 21.01 -22.41 0.98
C ASN A 149 21.23 -22.91 2.42
N LEU A 150 20.63 -24.06 2.78
CA LEU A 150 20.62 -24.55 4.16
C LEU A 150 21.97 -25.11 4.63
N ASP A 151 22.92 -25.23 3.72
CA ASP A 151 24.32 -25.49 4.00
C ASP A 151 25.04 -24.34 4.73
N ALA A 152 24.41 -23.17 4.80
CA ALA A 152 24.84 -22.04 5.63
C ALA A 152 23.91 -21.82 6.85
N CYS A 153 22.96 -22.73 7.11
CA CYS A 153 22.00 -22.56 8.21
C CYS A 153 22.64 -22.90 9.56
N ILE A 154 22.57 -21.96 10.50
CA ILE A 154 23.01 -22.14 11.89
C ILE A 154 21.86 -22.47 12.86
N THR A 155 20.66 -22.78 12.36
CA THR A 155 19.47 -23.12 13.17
C THR A 155 19.09 -22.07 14.23
N CYS A 156 19.38 -20.79 13.95
CA CYS A 156 19.18 -19.71 14.92
C CYS A 156 17.70 -19.35 15.18
N GLY A 157 16.78 -19.82 14.32
CA GLY A 157 15.34 -19.55 14.38
C GLY A 157 14.93 -18.12 13.98
N ALA A 158 15.85 -17.29 13.48
CA ALA A 158 15.54 -15.90 13.10
C ALA A 158 14.48 -15.84 11.98
N CYS A 159 14.60 -16.70 10.97
CA CYS A 159 13.61 -16.83 9.89
C CYS A 159 12.22 -17.26 10.40
N VAL A 160 12.16 -18.13 11.41
CA VAL A 160 10.90 -18.57 12.04
C VAL A 160 10.27 -17.39 12.79
N ARG A 161 11.03 -16.64 13.59
CA ARG A 161 10.51 -15.45 14.30
C ARG A 161 10.06 -14.36 13.33
N ALA A 162 10.83 -14.11 12.27
CA ALA A 162 10.44 -13.22 11.17
C ALA A 162 9.05 -13.60 10.60
N CYS A 163 8.86 -14.87 10.25
CA CYS A 163 7.61 -15.32 9.64
C CYS A 163 6.43 -15.39 10.62
N ARG A 164 6.64 -15.88 11.85
CA ARG A 164 5.56 -16.24 12.80
C ARG A 164 5.24 -15.17 13.84
N GLU A 165 6.22 -14.34 14.19
CA GLU A 165 6.08 -13.31 15.22
C GLU A 165 5.96 -11.92 14.59
N VAL A 166 6.81 -11.60 13.61
CA VAL A 166 6.85 -10.27 12.99
C VAL A 166 5.79 -10.14 11.90
N GLN A 167 5.82 -11.00 10.89
CA GLN A 167 4.87 -10.98 9.78
C GLN A 167 3.55 -11.67 10.11
N VAL A 168 3.57 -12.66 11.00
CA VAL A 168 2.42 -13.51 11.37
C VAL A 168 1.80 -14.19 10.13
N ASN A 169 2.64 -14.79 9.29
CA ASN A 169 2.21 -15.60 8.14
C ASN A 169 2.18 -17.11 8.47
N ASP A 170 2.94 -17.53 9.49
CA ASP A 170 2.97 -18.92 9.98
C ASP A 170 3.40 -20.00 8.96
N VAL A 171 4.25 -19.62 7.99
CA VAL A 171 4.75 -20.53 6.93
C VAL A 171 6.02 -21.30 7.32
N ILE A 172 6.95 -20.66 8.06
CA ILE A 172 8.25 -21.26 8.39
C ILE A 172 8.21 -21.93 9.77
N GLY A 173 8.54 -23.23 9.82
CA GLY A 173 8.72 -24.03 11.04
C GLY A 173 10.15 -24.54 11.23
N MET A 174 10.37 -25.34 12.27
CA MET A 174 11.58 -26.15 12.46
C MET A 174 11.18 -27.63 12.46
N ALA A 175 11.86 -28.44 11.65
CA ALA A 175 11.69 -29.89 11.62
C ALA A 175 12.88 -30.60 12.29
N GLU A 176 12.72 -31.92 12.48
CA GLU A 176 13.71 -32.83 13.06
C GLU A 176 14.17 -32.46 14.49
N ARG A 177 15.24 -33.09 14.99
CA ARG A 177 15.79 -32.83 16.33
C ARG A 177 17.31 -32.93 16.38
N GLY A 178 17.94 -32.11 17.21
CA GLY A 178 19.39 -32.13 17.43
C GLY A 178 20.16 -31.57 16.24
N ASN A 179 21.22 -32.24 15.82
CA ASN A 179 22.06 -31.84 14.68
C ASN A 179 21.38 -31.95 13.30
N HIS A 180 20.23 -32.64 13.23
CA HIS A 180 19.41 -32.75 12.02
C HIS A 180 18.37 -31.64 11.90
N SER A 181 18.25 -30.73 12.88
CA SER A 181 17.22 -29.69 12.84
C SER A 181 17.45 -28.71 11.70
N LEU A 182 16.37 -28.34 11.01
CA LEU A 182 16.37 -27.44 9.88
C LEU A 182 15.07 -26.62 9.80
N PRO A 183 15.11 -25.40 9.24
CA PRO A 183 13.90 -24.68 8.90
C PRO A 183 13.18 -25.35 7.73
N VAL A 184 11.85 -25.43 7.80
CA VAL A 184 11.00 -25.99 6.74
C VAL A 184 9.84 -25.03 6.41
N PHE A 185 9.33 -25.08 5.19
CA PHE A 185 8.18 -24.31 4.73
C PHE A 185 6.96 -25.22 4.67
N ASP A 186 5.84 -24.84 5.29
CA ASP A 186 4.62 -25.65 5.41
C ASP A 186 4.92 -27.11 5.79
N MET A 187 4.70 -28.07 4.88
CA MET A 187 4.94 -29.49 5.06
C MET A 187 6.28 -29.93 4.45
N HIS A 188 7.32 -29.09 4.60
CA HIS A 188 8.63 -29.23 3.96
C HIS A 188 8.57 -29.11 2.43
N ASP A 189 7.65 -28.28 1.93
CA ASP A 189 7.55 -27.95 0.52
C ASP A 189 8.70 -27.02 0.11
N PRO A 190 9.14 -27.04 -1.16
CA PRO A 190 9.97 -25.97 -1.70
C PRO A 190 9.29 -24.61 -1.48
N MET A 191 10.06 -23.57 -1.13
CA MET A 191 9.55 -22.26 -0.76
C MET A 191 8.60 -21.68 -1.81
N GLY A 192 8.94 -21.79 -3.11
CA GLY A 192 8.12 -21.29 -4.20
C GLY A 192 6.80 -22.02 -4.41
N LEU A 193 6.64 -23.21 -3.81
CA LEU A 193 5.43 -24.03 -3.84
C LEU A 193 4.65 -24.03 -2.51
N SER A 194 5.25 -23.45 -1.46
CA SER A 194 4.61 -23.24 -0.16
C SER A 194 3.64 -22.05 -0.19
N THR A 195 2.94 -21.82 0.93
CA THR A 195 2.09 -20.65 1.19
C THR A 195 2.89 -19.36 1.47
N CYS A 196 4.22 -19.37 1.24
CA CYS A 196 5.08 -18.21 1.37
C CYS A 196 4.65 -17.08 0.42
N VAL A 197 4.28 -15.94 0.98
CA VAL A 197 3.91 -14.72 0.23
C VAL A 197 5.11 -13.88 -0.24
N THR A 198 6.33 -14.44 -0.17
CA THR A 198 7.57 -13.80 -0.67
C THR A 198 7.82 -12.39 -0.08
N CYS A 199 7.54 -12.19 1.21
CA CYS A 199 7.73 -10.87 1.85
C CYS A 199 9.20 -10.49 2.09
N GLY A 200 10.11 -11.45 2.12
CA GLY A 200 11.54 -11.22 2.35
C GLY A 200 11.95 -10.92 3.81
N GLU A 201 11.03 -10.91 4.78
CA GLU A 201 11.37 -10.66 6.19
C GLU A 201 12.41 -11.67 6.73
N CYS A 202 12.26 -12.94 6.34
CA CYS A 202 13.20 -13.99 6.72
C CYS A 202 14.59 -13.81 6.10
N VAL A 203 14.69 -13.14 4.95
CA VAL A 203 15.96 -12.81 4.28
C VAL A 203 16.67 -11.70 5.03
N GLN A 204 15.96 -10.60 5.32
CA GLN A 204 16.49 -9.47 6.10
C GLN A 204 16.96 -9.91 7.51
N ALA A 205 16.32 -10.93 8.09
CA ALA A 205 16.68 -11.47 9.39
C ALA A 205 17.80 -12.54 9.37
N CYS A 206 18.21 -13.05 8.20
CA CYS A 206 19.12 -14.19 8.13
C CYS A 206 20.59 -13.77 8.36
N PRO A 207 21.27 -14.25 9.42
CA PRO A 207 22.61 -13.79 9.76
C PRO A 207 23.73 -14.40 8.89
N THR A 208 23.44 -15.43 8.09
CA THR A 208 24.43 -16.24 7.36
C THR A 208 24.26 -16.22 5.85
N GLY A 209 23.19 -15.60 5.32
CA GLY A 209 22.82 -15.71 3.91
C GLY A 209 22.23 -17.07 3.52
N ALA A 210 21.81 -17.90 4.49
CA ALA A 210 21.10 -19.15 4.19
C ALA A 210 19.74 -18.91 3.53
N LEU A 211 19.11 -17.78 3.80
CA LEU A 211 18.00 -17.24 3.01
C LEU A 211 18.49 -15.90 2.47
N TYR A 212 18.53 -15.75 1.15
CA TYR A 212 19.15 -14.58 0.52
C TYR A 212 18.42 -14.14 -0.75
N GLU A 213 18.62 -12.88 -1.14
CA GLU A 213 18.00 -12.31 -2.33
C GLU A 213 18.70 -12.82 -3.59
N LYS A 214 17.94 -13.41 -4.52
CA LYS A 214 18.48 -13.95 -5.77
C LYS A 214 19.12 -12.89 -6.66
N SER A 215 18.68 -11.64 -6.57
CA SER A 215 19.24 -10.51 -7.32
C SER A 215 20.73 -10.26 -7.03
N LEU A 216 21.23 -10.72 -5.89
CA LEU A 216 22.64 -10.58 -5.49
C LEU A 216 23.47 -11.84 -5.76
N MET A 217 22.84 -12.93 -6.24
CA MET A 217 23.46 -14.24 -6.37
C MET A 217 23.77 -14.59 -7.83
N ASP A 218 24.60 -15.61 -8.02
CA ASP A 218 24.79 -16.26 -9.31
C ASP A 218 23.50 -16.91 -9.83
N ASN A 219 23.50 -17.33 -11.10
CA ASN A 219 22.33 -17.95 -11.73
C ASN A 219 21.89 -19.25 -11.03
N ALA A 220 22.81 -19.91 -10.32
CA ALA A 220 22.49 -21.10 -9.52
C ALA A 220 21.84 -20.77 -8.17
N GLY A 221 21.84 -19.50 -7.75
CA GLY A 221 21.31 -19.05 -6.46
C GLY A 221 22.15 -19.52 -5.26
N LYS A 222 23.45 -19.76 -5.46
CA LYS A 222 24.33 -20.41 -4.48
C LYS A 222 25.43 -19.53 -3.93
N THR A 223 25.87 -18.51 -4.67
CA THR A 223 26.96 -17.64 -4.23
C THR A 223 26.65 -16.20 -4.59
N ARG A 224 26.84 -15.29 -3.63
CA ARG A 224 26.72 -13.85 -3.82
C ARG A 224 27.78 -13.36 -4.80
N VAL A 225 27.33 -12.70 -5.88
CA VAL A 225 28.20 -12.14 -6.93
C VAL A 225 28.32 -10.62 -6.86
N ILE A 226 27.36 -9.93 -6.21
CA ILE A 226 27.41 -8.48 -5.97
C ILE A 226 27.82 -8.24 -4.52
N GLN A 227 29.09 -7.93 -4.31
CA GLN A 227 29.69 -7.77 -2.98
C GLN A 227 29.65 -6.34 -2.44
N GLU A 228 29.74 -5.35 -3.32
CA GLU A 228 29.82 -3.94 -2.95
C GLU A 228 28.71 -3.15 -3.64
N PHE A 229 28.25 -2.10 -2.97
CA PHE A 229 27.26 -1.15 -3.47
C PHE A 229 27.92 0.21 -3.69
N ASP A 230 27.52 0.92 -4.72
CA ASP A 230 28.06 2.26 -4.99
C ASP A 230 27.44 3.29 -4.02
N LYS A 231 26.16 3.09 -3.65
CA LYS A 231 25.45 3.88 -2.65
C LYS A 231 24.26 3.12 -2.06
N VAL A 232 23.84 3.52 -0.87
CA VAL A 232 22.58 3.11 -0.23
C VAL A 232 21.77 4.36 0.06
N VAL A 233 20.53 4.41 -0.42
CA VAL A 233 19.66 5.60 -0.35
C VAL A 233 18.43 5.30 0.49
N ASP A 234 18.21 6.13 1.51
CA ASP A 234 17.01 6.07 2.33
C ASP A 234 15.84 6.81 1.66
N THR A 235 14.80 6.05 1.29
CA THR A 235 13.62 6.53 0.57
C THR A 235 12.36 5.74 0.95
N LEU A 236 11.36 5.66 0.06
CA LEU A 236 10.03 5.13 0.28
C LEU A 236 9.64 4.09 -0.78
N CYS A 237 8.69 3.24 -0.41
CA CYS A 237 8.02 2.32 -1.32
C CYS A 237 6.97 3.06 -2.20
N PRO A 238 6.98 2.88 -3.54
CA PRO A 238 6.11 3.62 -4.46
C PRO A 238 4.71 3.03 -4.66
N PHE A 239 4.33 1.99 -3.91
CA PHE A 239 3.13 1.19 -4.20
C PHE A 239 1.89 1.61 -3.39
N CYS A 240 1.60 0.90 -2.30
CA CYS A 240 0.37 1.11 -1.53
C CYS A 240 0.47 2.30 -0.56
N GLY A 241 -0.67 2.81 -0.11
CA GLY A 241 -0.79 3.93 0.83
C GLY A 241 -0.23 3.70 2.24
N VAL A 242 0.47 2.60 2.52
CA VAL A 242 1.14 2.38 3.81
C VAL A 242 2.33 3.34 3.99
N GLY A 243 3.08 3.65 2.92
CA GLY A 243 4.26 4.52 3.01
C GLY A 243 5.45 3.88 3.74
N CYS A 244 5.74 2.61 3.42
CA CYS A 244 6.87 1.91 4.03
C CYS A 244 8.20 2.61 3.69
N GLN A 245 9.03 2.85 4.71
CA GLN A 245 10.35 3.44 4.55
C GLN A 245 11.39 2.37 4.21
N THR A 246 12.27 2.66 3.27
CA THR A 246 13.18 1.68 2.65
C THR A 246 14.61 2.22 2.54
N SER A 247 15.60 1.32 2.61
CA SER A 247 17.00 1.59 2.23
C SER A 247 17.29 0.87 0.93
N VAL A 248 17.64 1.60 -0.12
CA VAL A 248 17.80 1.08 -1.49
C VAL A 248 19.28 1.03 -1.83
N ALA A 249 19.83 -0.16 -2.02
CA ALA A 249 21.21 -0.37 -2.44
C ALA A 249 21.32 -0.36 -3.97
N VAL A 250 22.28 0.42 -4.48
CA VAL A 250 22.49 0.66 -5.91
C VAL A 250 23.89 0.22 -6.32
N LYS A 251 23.97 -0.47 -7.46
CA LYS A 251 25.22 -0.85 -8.12
C LYS A 251 25.08 -0.64 -9.63
N ASP A 252 26.03 0.05 -10.24
CA ASP A 252 26.06 0.36 -11.69
C ASP A 252 24.78 1.05 -12.17
N ASN A 253 24.29 2.01 -11.37
CA ASN A 253 23.00 2.69 -11.54
C ASN A 253 21.80 1.72 -11.68
N ARG A 254 21.86 0.59 -10.97
CA ARG A 254 20.77 -0.38 -10.86
C ARG A 254 20.46 -0.67 -9.40
N ILE A 255 19.17 -0.78 -9.06
CA ILE A 255 18.75 -1.24 -7.74
C ILE A 255 19.00 -2.74 -7.67
N VAL A 256 19.81 -3.17 -6.69
CA VAL A 256 20.20 -4.58 -6.53
C VAL A 256 19.64 -5.23 -5.27
N GLN A 257 19.31 -4.40 -4.29
CA GLN A 257 18.71 -4.81 -3.02
C GLN A 257 17.91 -3.63 -2.47
N VAL A 258 16.82 -3.94 -1.79
CA VAL A 258 16.12 -2.99 -0.94
C VAL A 258 16.00 -3.64 0.41
N ASP A 259 16.15 -2.87 1.49
CA ASP A 259 15.84 -3.26 2.87
C ASP A 259 14.77 -2.35 3.50
N GLY A 260 14.07 -2.83 4.53
CA GLY A 260 13.05 -2.05 5.21
C GLY A 260 13.67 -1.28 6.37
N ARG A 261 13.33 0.00 6.52
CA ARG A 261 13.81 0.85 7.62
C ARG A 261 12.85 0.82 8.79
N ASN A 262 13.38 1.11 9.98
CA ASN A 262 12.58 1.27 11.20
C ASN A 262 11.82 2.61 11.20
N GLY A 263 10.84 2.73 10.31
CA GLY A 263 9.91 3.86 10.24
C GLY A 263 8.60 3.55 10.95
N TYR A 264 7.88 4.59 11.38
CA TYR A 264 6.60 4.46 12.10
C TYR A 264 5.57 3.59 11.35
N ALA A 265 5.49 3.69 10.02
CA ALA A 265 4.53 2.95 9.21
C ALA A 265 4.80 1.44 9.11
N ASN A 266 6.07 1.01 9.22
CA ASN A 266 6.43 -0.35 8.84
C ASN A 266 7.36 -1.09 9.80
N GLU A 267 8.09 -0.39 10.68
CA GLU A 267 9.04 -1.00 11.62
C GLU A 267 9.92 -2.07 10.95
N ASN A 268 10.56 -1.71 9.83
CA ASN A 268 11.41 -2.57 8.97
C ASN A 268 10.69 -3.58 8.09
N ARG A 269 9.39 -3.80 8.27
CA ARG A 269 8.62 -4.77 7.47
C ARG A 269 8.39 -4.26 6.06
N LEU A 270 8.42 -5.17 5.10
CA LEU A 270 7.98 -4.93 3.73
C LEU A 270 7.17 -6.10 3.19
N CYS A 271 6.57 -5.89 2.02
CA CYS A 271 5.86 -6.92 1.26
C CYS A 271 6.61 -7.21 -0.04
N VAL A 272 6.21 -8.27 -0.74
CA VAL A 272 6.85 -8.70 -2.00
C VAL A 272 7.07 -7.54 -3.00
N LYS A 273 6.06 -6.66 -3.17
CA LYS A 273 6.15 -5.48 -4.04
C LYS A 273 7.26 -4.52 -3.59
N GLY A 274 7.22 -4.12 -2.32
CA GLY A 274 8.16 -3.17 -1.75
C GLY A 274 9.52 -3.74 -1.39
N ARG A 275 9.74 -5.04 -1.59
CA ARG A 275 11.02 -5.73 -1.38
C ARG A 275 11.70 -6.05 -2.71
N PHE A 276 10.94 -6.62 -3.65
CA PHE A 276 11.46 -7.20 -4.87
C PHE A 276 10.91 -6.59 -6.17
N GLY A 277 9.95 -5.66 -6.07
CA GLY A 277 9.27 -5.08 -7.23
C GLY A 277 9.87 -3.77 -7.76
N PHE A 278 11.17 -3.52 -7.64
CA PHE A 278 11.77 -2.23 -8.01
C PHE A 278 12.39 -2.20 -9.40
N ASP A 279 12.53 -3.35 -10.04
CA ASP A 279 13.21 -3.50 -11.32
C ASP A 279 12.43 -2.93 -12.51
N TYR A 280 11.15 -2.59 -12.35
CA TYR A 280 10.40 -1.82 -13.36
C TYR A 280 11.07 -0.48 -13.71
N ALA A 281 11.73 0.19 -12.74
CA ALA A 281 12.41 1.46 -13.00
C ALA A 281 13.59 1.28 -13.99
N MET A 282 14.10 0.05 -14.10
CA MET A 282 15.20 -0.34 -14.99
C MET A 282 14.71 -1.16 -16.19
N SER A 283 13.40 -1.20 -16.43
CA SER A 283 12.80 -1.94 -17.54
C SER A 283 13.28 -1.36 -18.88
N PRO A 284 13.59 -2.20 -19.88
CA PRO A 284 13.94 -1.72 -21.22
C PRO A 284 12.77 -1.01 -21.92
N GLU A 285 11.53 -1.20 -21.44
CA GLU A 285 10.33 -0.55 -22.01
C GLU A 285 10.13 0.89 -21.52
N ARG A 286 11.03 1.42 -20.67
CA ARG A 286 10.94 2.79 -20.18
C ARG A 286 10.93 3.80 -21.33
N LEU A 287 10.04 4.78 -21.24
CA LEU A 287 10.06 5.93 -22.13
C LEU A 287 11.33 6.75 -21.86
N THR A 288 12.13 6.96 -22.92
CA THR A 288 13.42 7.67 -22.83
C THR A 288 13.48 8.94 -23.67
N LYS A 289 12.54 9.13 -24.60
CA LYS A 289 12.46 10.30 -25.47
C LYS A 289 11.01 10.74 -25.68
N PRO A 290 10.76 12.04 -25.92
CA PRO A 290 9.44 12.51 -26.29
C PRO A 290 8.94 11.86 -27.58
N LEU A 291 7.65 11.54 -27.61
CA LEU A 291 6.99 10.98 -28.77
C LEU A 291 5.87 11.91 -29.24
N ILE A 292 5.76 12.09 -30.55
CA ILE A 292 4.65 12.81 -31.18
C ILE A 292 3.92 11.83 -32.11
N ARG A 293 2.58 11.81 -32.02
CA ARG A 293 1.74 11.00 -32.91
C ARG A 293 1.98 11.41 -34.36
N ARG A 294 2.13 10.41 -35.23
CA ARG A 294 2.25 10.67 -36.67
C ARG A 294 0.92 11.11 -37.24
N HIS A 295 0.96 12.04 -38.19
CA HIS A 295 -0.23 12.58 -38.85
C HIS A 295 -1.04 11.52 -39.63
N ASP A 296 -0.40 10.42 -40.04
CA ASP A 296 -0.99 9.29 -40.77
C ASP A 296 -1.43 8.13 -39.87
N ALA A 297 -1.34 8.29 -38.54
CA ALA A 297 -1.74 7.28 -37.55
C ALA A 297 -2.88 7.83 -36.66
N PRO A 298 -4.13 7.83 -37.15
CA PRO A 298 -5.27 8.35 -36.40
C PRO A 298 -5.50 7.56 -35.11
N LYS A 299 -6.13 8.20 -34.12
CA LYS A 299 -6.53 7.55 -32.86
C LYS A 299 -7.67 6.58 -33.15
N SER A 300 -7.69 5.43 -32.45
CA SER A 300 -8.83 4.50 -32.46
C SER A 300 -9.17 4.06 -31.04
N GLY A 301 -10.46 4.00 -30.71
CA GLY A 301 -10.93 3.56 -29.39
C GLY A 301 -10.71 2.06 -29.15
N ASP A 302 -10.72 1.25 -30.20
CA ASP A 302 -10.65 -0.21 -30.19
C ASP A 302 -9.26 -0.78 -30.52
N ALA A 303 -8.23 0.06 -30.63
CA ALA A 303 -6.89 -0.37 -31.03
C ALA A 303 -6.31 -1.47 -30.11
N ASP A 304 -5.96 -2.64 -30.64
CA ASP A 304 -5.15 -3.60 -29.88
C ASP A 304 -3.69 -3.13 -29.89
N MET A 305 -3.17 -2.78 -28.71
CA MET A 305 -1.85 -2.20 -28.54
C MET A 305 -0.78 -3.28 -28.27
N ARG A 306 -1.19 -4.54 -28.12
CA ARG A 306 -0.31 -5.64 -27.74
C ARG A 306 0.56 -6.04 -28.92
N GLY A 307 1.87 -6.11 -28.71
CA GLY A 307 2.83 -6.52 -29.73
C GLY A 307 2.98 -5.52 -30.90
N VAL A 308 2.44 -4.31 -30.77
CA VAL A 308 2.57 -3.25 -31.77
C VAL A 308 3.84 -2.44 -31.50
N ASP A 309 4.67 -2.24 -32.54
CA ASP A 309 5.81 -1.32 -32.45
C ASP A 309 5.30 0.13 -32.29
N PRO A 310 5.62 0.82 -31.19
CA PRO A 310 5.21 2.21 -30.95
C PRO A 310 5.53 3.17 -32.10
N LEU A 311 6.62 2.94 -32.85
CA LEU A 311 7.07 3.82 -33.93
C LEU A 311 6.22 3.73 -35.20
N THR A 312 5.28 2.78 -35.25
CA THR A 312 4.23 2.74 -36.29
C THR A 312 3.18 3.83 -36.06
N VAL A 313 2.95 4.24 -34.82
CA VAL A 313 1.95 5.24 -34.42
C VAL A 313 2.59 6.58 -34.06
N PHE A 314 3.77 6.54 -33.45
CA PHE A 314 4.51 7.70 -32.98
C PHE A 314 5.82 7.88 -33.75
N ARG A 315 6.41 9.06 -33.61
CA ARG A 315 7.82 9.31 -33.94
C ARG A 315 8.51 9.96 -32.75
N GLU A 316 9.79 9.71 -32.60
CA GLU A 316 10.62 10.46 -31.67
C GLU A 316 10.65 11.96 -32.05
N ALA A 317 10.74 12.82 -31.04
CA ALA A 317 10.83 14.26 -31.18
C ALA A 317 11.83 14.85 -30.20
N SER A 318 12.38 16.02 -30.54
CA SER A 318 13.15 16.81 -29.57
C SER A 318 12.24 17.36 -28.48
N TRP A 319 12.79 17.65 -27.30
CA TRP A 319 12.05 18.30 -26.21
C TRP A 319 11.39 19.61 -26.63
N GLU A 320 12.11 20.46 -27.37
CA GLU A 320 11.58 21.74 -27.85
C GLU A 320 10.34 21.54 -28.73
N GLU A 321 10.42 20.61 -29.68
CA GLU A 321 9.32 20.29 -30.58
C GLU A 321 8.14 19.69 -29.83
N ALA A 322 8.38 18.71 -28.95
CA ALA A 322 7.33 18.02 -28.20
C ALA A 322 6.60 18.98 -27.26
N LEU A 323 7.32 19.81 -26.51
CA LEU A 323 6.73 20.80 -25.60
C LEU A 323 6.01 21.91 -26.36
N ALA A 324 6.52 22.34 -27.52
CA ALA A 324 5.83 23.28 -28.40
C ALA A 324 4.52 22.69 -28.94
N ARG A 325 4.51 21.42 -29.38
CA ARG A 325 3.30 20.73 -29.85
C ARG A 325 2.29 20.51 -28.72
N ALA A 326 2.77 20.12 -27.53
CA ALA A 326 1.96 19.89 -26.35
C ALA A 326 1.26 21.18 -25.90
N ALA A 327 2.01 22.24 -25.63
CA ALA A 327 1.44 23.53 -25.22
C ALA A 327 0.66 24.22 -26.33
N GLY A 328 1.06 24.04 -27.60
CA GLY A 328 0.38 24.63 -28.76
C GLY A 328 -1.04 24.11 -28.95
N GLY A 329 -1.26 22.80 -28.80
CA GLY A 329 -2.59 22.22 -28.87
C GLY A 329 -3.50 22.69 -27.73
N LEU A 330 -2.99 22.70 -26.49
CA LEU A 330 -3.71 23.20 -25.32
C LEU A 330 -4.10 24.69 -25.48
N LYS A 331 -3.17 25.54 -25.92
CA LYS A 331 -3.44 26.97 -26.19
C LYS A 331 -4.47 27.18 -27.29
N THR A 332 -4.45 26.35 -28.32
CA THR A 332 -5.41 26.44 -29.43
C THR A 332 -6.82 26.21 -28.90
N ILE A 333 -7.02 25.15 -28.13
CA ILE A 333 -8.32 24.85 -27.51
C ILE A 333 -8.72 25.94 -26.52
N LEU A 334 -7.80 26.40 -25.66
CA LEU A 334 -8.06 27.49 -24.72
C LEU A 334 -8.53 28.78 -25.43
N ARG A 335 -7.90 29.13 -26.56
CA ARG A 335 -8.26 30.30 -27.37
C ARG A 335 -9.61 30.14 -28.07
N ASP A 336 -9.86 28.97 -28.65
CA ASP A 336 -11.00 28.75 -29.55
C ASP A 336 -12.28 28.32 -28.80
N HIS A 337 -12.13 27.68 -27.63
CA HIS A 337 -13.23 27.09 -26.86
C HIS A 337 -13.26 27.48 -25.38
N GLY A 338 -12.21 28.14 -24.86
CA GLY A 338 -12.12 28.54 -23.46
C GLY A 338 -11.68 27.41 -22.53
N GLY A 339 -11.48 27.77 -21.26
CA GLY A 339 -10.89 26.88 -20.24
C GLY A 339 -11.72 25.64 -19.91
N GLN A 340 -13.05 25.76 -19.99
CA GLN A 340 -13.98 24.66 -19.71
C GLN A 340 -13.88 23.51 -20.72
N ALA A 341 -13.28 23.73 -21.90
CA ALA A 341 -13.01 22.69 -22.88
C ALA A 341 -11.72 21.90 -22.62
N LEU A 342 -11.02 22.21 -21.52
CA LEU A 342 -9.81 21.51 -21.08
C LEU A 342 -10.06 20.77 -19.76
N ALA A 343 -9.37 19.65 -19.59
CA ALA A 343 -9.32 18.92 -18.32
C ALA A 343 -7.90 18.42 -18.01
N GLY A 344 -7.65 18.09 -16.75
CA GLY A 344 -6.39 17.48 -16.33
C GLY A 344 -6.58 16.33 -15.34
N PHE A 345 -5.90 15.20 -15.56
CA PHE A 345 -5.80 14.13 -14.58
C PHE A 345 -4.41 14.12 -13.94
N GLY A 346 -4.35 14.41 -12.64
CA GLY A 346 -3.11 14.37 -11.88
C GLY A 346 -2.83 12.97 -11.31
N SER A 347 -1.62 12.76 -10.76
CA SER A 347 -1.18 11.45 -10.25
C SER A 347 -1.09 11.39 -8.73
N ALA A 348 -1.67 10.36 -8.13
CA ALA A 348 -1.35 9.96 -6.74
C ALA A 348 -0.13 9.03 -6.62
N LYS A 349 0.60 8.83 -7.72
CA LYS A 349 1.88 8.08 -7.77
C LYS A 349 3.07 9.03 -7.65
N GLY A 350 2.90 10.27 -8.12
CA GLY A 350 3.85 11.37 -8.01
C GLY A 350 3.89 12.01 -6.62
N SER A 351 4.73 13.02 -6.46
CA SER A 351 4.94 13.71 -5.19
C SER A 351 3.82 14.73 -4.88
N ASN A 352 3.76 15.21 -3.64
CA ASN A 352 2.83 16.25 -3.21
C ASN A 352 3.04 17.56 -4.00
N GLU A 353 4.30 17.88 -4.29
CA GLU A 353 4.70 19.07 -5.03
C GLU A 353 4.26 18.98 -6.51
N GLU A 354 4.40 17.81 -7.13
CA GLU A 354 3.89 17.54 -8.48
C GLU A 354 2.36 17.66 -8.53
N ALA A 355 1.65 17.10 -7.53
CA ALA A 355 0.20 17.23 -7.41
C ALA A 355 -0.25 18.69 -7.24
N TYR A 356 0.46 19.46 -6.41
CA TYR A 356 0.17 20.88 -6.19
C TYR A 356 0.38 21.72 -7.46
N LEU A 357 1.51 21.51 -8.16
CA LEU A 357 1.78 22.21 -9.41
C LEU A 357 0.76 21.84 -10.49
N PHE A 358 0.40 20.56 -10.60
CA PHE A 358 -0.55 20.11 -11.61
C PHE A 358 -1.93 20.74 -11.41
N GLN A 359 -2.46 20.74 -10.18
CA GLN A 359 -3.75 21.38 -9.93
C GLN A 359 -3.71 22.89 -10.15
N LYS A 360 -2.58 23.52 -9.79
CA LYS A 360 -2.38 24.96 -10.01
C LYS A 360 -2.33 25.26 -11.50
N LEU A 361 -1.74 24.37 -12.31
CA LEU A 361 -1.66 24.51 -13.77
C LEU A 361 -3.05 24.49 -14.41
N VAL A 362 -3.89 23.52 -14.01
CA VAL A 362 -5.26 23.45 -14.52
C VAL A 362 -6.06 24.69 -14.11
N ARG A 363 -5.97 25.11 -12.84
CA ARG A 363 -6.75 26.24 -12.33
C ARG A 363 -6.30 27.59 -12.84
N GLN A 364 -5.00 27.86 -12.82
CA GLN A 364 -4.42 29.14 -13.23
C GLN A 364 -4.23 29.19 -14.75
N GLY A 365 -3.72 28.11 -15.33
CA GLY A 365 -3.35 28.04 -16.75
C GLY A 365 -4.50 27.73 -17.67
N PHE A 366 -5.32 26.71 -17.36
CA PHE A 366 -6.51 26.41 -18.17
C PHE A 366 -7.69 27.28 -17.77
N GLY A 367 -7.74 27.78 -16.52
CA GLY A 367 -8.84 28.63 -16.05
C GLY A 367 -10.11 27.85 -15.73
N THR A 368 -9.97 26.59 -15.30
CA THR A 368 -11.08 25.71 -14.92
C THR A 368 -10.73 24.91 -13.67
N ASN A 369 -11.75 24.38 -12.99
CA ASN A 369 -11.59 23.41 -11.92
C ASN A 369 -11.70 21.95 -12.40
N ASN A 370 -11.70 21.67 -13.70
CA ASN A 370 -11.69 20.32 -14.30
C ASN A 370 -10.36 19.57 -14.07
N VAL A 371 -10.04 19.34 -12.80
CA VAL A 371 -8.88 18.59 -12.32
C VAL A 371 -9.35 17.50 -11.37
N ASP A 372 -8.97 16.26 -11.64
CA ASP A 372 -9.27 15.13 -10.77
C ASP A 372 -8.11 14.11 -10.80
N HIS A 373 -8.22 13.04 -10.01
CA HIS A 373 -7.24 11.95 -9.95
C HIS A 373 -7.88 10.66 -9.42
N CYS A 374 -7.06 9.62 -9.20
CA CYS A 374 -7.52 8.28 -8.81
C CYS A 374 -8.44 8.22 -7.57
N THR A 375 -8.46 9.22 -6.68
CA THR A 375 -9.37 9.21 -5.52
C THR A 375 -10.82 9.06 -5.94
N ARG A 376 -11.20 9.63 -7.10
CA ARG A 376 -12.53 9.51 -7.68
C ARG A 376 -12.97 8.05 -7.77
N LEU A 377 -12.08 7.20 -8.25
CA LEU A 377 -12.30 5.78 -8.47
C LEU A 377 -12.00 4.92 -7.23
N CYS A 378 -11.52 5.51 -6.13
CA CYS A 378 -11.13 4.77 -4.93
C CYS A 378 -12.00 5.10 -3.71
N HIS A 379 -11.84 6.30 -3.13
CA HIS A 379 -12.37 6.65 -1.81
C HIS A 379 -13.28 7.88 -1.84
N ALA A 380 -13.74 8.32 -3.02
CA ALA A 380 -14.56 9.53 -3.12
C ALA A 380 -15.84 9.47 -2.29
N SER A 381 -16.56 8.33 -2.28
CA SER A 381 -17.72 8.15 -1.39
C SER A 381 -17.35 8.20 0.09
N SER A 382 -16.20 7.64 0.49
CA SER A 382 -15.67 7.76 1.86
C SER A 382 -15.40 9.22 2.20
N VAL A 383 -14.77 9.99 1.30
CA VAL A 383 -14.49 11.41 1.50
C VAL A 383 -15.78 12.21 1.60
N ALA A 384 -16.77 11.96 0.75
CA ALA A 384 -18.06 12.63 0.81
C ALA A 384 -18.74 12.42 2.18
N ALA A 385 -18.81 11.16 2.65
CA ALA A 385 -19.39 10.83 3.95
C ALA A 385 -18.58 11.42 5.12
N LEU A 386 -17.24 11.37 5.07
CA LEU A 386 -16.38 11.91 6.12
C LEU A 386 -16.43 13.44 6.21
N MET A 387 -16.46 14.13 5.06
CA MET A 387 -16.64 15.59 5.03
C MET A 387 -18.01 16.00 5.57
N GLU A 388 -19.07 15.25 5.25
CA GLU A 388 -20.41 15.48 5.79
C GLU A 388 -20.52 15.18 7.29
N GLY A 389 -19.94 14.06 7.73
CA GLY A 389 -20.12 13.51 9.07
C GLY A 389 -19.12 14.03 10.10
N VAL A 390 -17.86 14.22 9.75
CA VAL A 390 -16.80 14.64 10.69
C VAL A 390 -16.01 15.86 10.23
N GLY A 391 -16.39 16.48 9.11
CA GLY A 391 -15.79 17.74 8.61
C GLY A 391 -14.38 17.62 8.05
N SER A 392 -13.87 16.40 7.83
CA SER A 392 -12.52 16.16 7.33
C SER A 392 -12.43 14.85 6.56
N GLY A 393 -11.75 14.86 5.41
CA GLY A 393 -11.45 13.64 4.64
C GLY A 393 -10.25 12.85 5.18
N ALA A 394 -9.59 13.33 6.23
CA ALA A 394 -8.41 12.69 6.80
C ALA A 394 -8.81 11.53 7.73
N VAL A 395 -7.95 10.51 7.87
CA VAL A 395 -8.17 9.42 8.84
C VAL A 395 -8.12 9.99 10.27
N SER A 396 -8.84 9.42 11.24
CA SER A 396 -8.84 9.96 12.61
C SER A 396 -7.70 9.42 13.49
N ALA A 397 -7.17 8.25 13.14
CA ALA A 397 -6.11 7.53 13.86
C ALA A 397 -5.28 6.68 12.87
N PRO A 398 -4.01 6.38 13.17
CA PRO A 398 -3.17 5.54 12.32
C PRO A 398 -3.57 4.06 12.39
N PHE A 399 -3.24 3.25 11.38
CA PHE A 399 -3.51 1.81 11.44
C PHE A 399 -2.72 1.09 12.55
N ASN A 400 -1.60 1.66 13.01
CA ASN A 400 -0.81 1.16 14.14
C ASN A 400 -1.62 1.12 15.44
N ASP A 401 -2.64 1.99 15.59
CA ASP A 401 -3.50 2.04 16.78
C ASP A 401 -4.36 0.79 16.95
N ALA A 402 -4.42 -0.09 15.94
CA ALA A 402 -4.95 -1.43 16.09
C ALA A 402 -4.27 -2.21 17.23
N LEU A 403 -2.98 -1.96 17.52
CA LEU A 403 -2.28 -2.59 18.65
C LEU A 403 -2.76 -2.10 20.02
N LYS A 404 -3.47 -0.98 20.08
CA LYS A 404 -4.03 -0.37 21.30
C LYS A 404 -5.53 -0.67 21.46
N ALA A 405 -6.18 -1.20 20.43
CA ALA A 405 -7.61 -1.48 20.38
C ALA A 405 -7.96 -2.83 21.03
N GLU A 406 -9.17 -2.91 21.60
CA GLU A 406 -9.77 -4.16 22.11
C GLU A 406 -10.67 -4.81 21.07
N CYS A 407 -11.29 -4.03 20.20
CA CYS A 407 -12.07 -4.49 19.06
C CYS A 407 -11.64 -3.79 17.78
N ILE A 408 -11.47 -4.55 16.70
CA ILE A 408 -11.05 -4.05 15.38
C ILE A 408 -12.06 -4.53 14.36
N ILE A 409 -12.69 -3.61 13.63
CA ILE A 409 -13.50 -3.95 12.46
C ILE A 409 -12.66 -3.73 11.20
N VAL A 410 -12.62 -4.73 10.32
CA VAL A 410 -12.10 -4.62 8.94
C VAL A 410 -13.23 -4.98 8.00
N ILE A 411 -13.76 -4.00 7.25
CA ILE A 411 -14.91 -4.19 6.35
C ILE A 411 -14.61 -3.76 4.92
N GLY A 412 -15.03 -4.56 3.94
CA GLY A 412 -14.84 -4.24 2.52
C GLY A 412 -13.37 -3.98 2.14
N ALA A 413 -12.45 -4.65 2.83
CA ALA A 413 -11.00 -4.50 2.67
C ALA A 413 -10.31 -5.85 2.79
N ARG A 414 -9.24 -6.02 2.00
CA ARG A 414 -8.33 -7.18 2.05
C ARG A 414 -6.88 -6.75 2.34
N PRO A 415 -6.54 -6.37 3.59
CA PRO A 415 -5.24 -5.80 3.92
C PRO A 415 -4.07 -6.76 3.64
N THR A 416 -4.24 -8.08 3.78
CA THR A 416 -3.18 -9.06 3.49
C THR A 416 -2.69 -9.01 2.04
N THR A 417 -3.55 -8.55 1.11
CA THR A 417 -3.25 -8.36 -0.31
C THR A 417 -2.87 -6.90 -0.62
N ASN A 418 -3.70 -5.96 -0.15
CA ASN A 418 -3.64 -4.56 -0.58
C ASN A 418 -2.68 -3.72 0.26
N HIS A 419 -2.56 -4.02 1.56
CA HIS A 419 -1.78 -3.28 2.55
C HIS A 419 -1.03 -4.26 3.48
N PRO A 420 -0.16 -5.14 2.97
CA PRO A 420 0.26 -6.32 3.73
C PRO A 420 0.99 -5.98 5.03
N VAL A 421 1.73 -4.87 5.05
CA VAL A 421 2.38 -4.35 6.25
C VAL A 421 1.37 -3.82 7.27
N ALA A 422 0.30 -3.12 6.86
CA ALA A 422 -0.75 -2.75 7.80
C ALA A 422 -1.44 -4.00 8.40
N ALA A 423 -1.63 -5.04 7.58
CA ALA A 423 -2.22 -6.30 8.02
C ALA A 423 -1.41 -6.98 9.15
N THR A 424 -0.08 -6.79 9.22
CA THR A 424 0.72 -7.39 10.31
C THR A 424 0.29 -6.86 11.67
N TYR A 425 -0.06 -5.57 11.77
CA TYR A 425 -0.54 -4.98 13.02
C TYR A 425 -1.89 -5.56 13.43
N PHE A 426 -2.79 -5.81 12.49
CA PHE A 426 -4.09 -6.44 12.75
C PHE A 426 -3.92 -7.89 13.25
N LYS A 427 -3.06 -8.65 12.58
CA LYS A 427 -2.76 -10.05 12.97
C LYS A 427 -2.08 -10.11 14.34
N GLN A 428 -1.16 -9.19 14.63
CA GLN A 428 -0.50 -9.09 15.94
C GLN A 428 -1.48 -8.69 17.04
N ALA A 429 -2.37 -7.73 16.80
CA ALA A 429 -3.40 -7.34 17.76
C ALA A 429 -4.32 -8.52 18.10
N ALA A 430 -4.80 -9.24 17.08
CA ALA A 430 -5.61 -10.44 17.27
C ALA A 430 -4.87 -11.52 18.08
N LYS A 431 -3.59 -11.77 17.77
CA LYS A 431 -2.75 -12.73 18.51
C LYS A 431 -2.53 -12.33 19.99
N ARG A 432 -2.60 -11.03 20.30
CA ARG A 432 -2.54 -10.49 21.67
C ARG A 432 -3.88 -10.48 22.40
N GLY A 433 -4.97 -10.85 21.72
CA GLY A 433 -6.30 -11.00 22.32
C GLY A 433 -7.35 -9.98 21.87
N ALA A 434 -7.01 -9.04 20.99
CA ALA A 434 -8.00 -8.11 20.43
C ALA A 434 -9.06 -8.88 19.61
N LYS A 435 -10.33 -8.45 19.71
CA LYS A 435 -11.43 -8.99 18.93
C LYS A 435 -11.39 -8.42 17.51
N LEU A 436 -10.79 -9.17 16.60
CA LEU A 436 -10.81 -8.84 15.18
C LEU A 436 -12.12 -9.33 14.54
N ILE A 437 -12.85 -8.42 13.92
CA ILE A 437 -14.11 -8.65 13.20
C ILE A 437 -13.85 -8.32 11.72
N VAL A 438 -13.97 -9.32 10.85
CA VAL A 438 -13.73 -9.16 9.42
C VAL A 438 -15.05 -9.35 8.68
N MET A 439 -15.43 -8.36 7.88
CA MET A 439 -16.70 -8.32 7.15
C MET A 439 -16.39 -8.16 5.65
N ASP A 440 -16.59 -9.21 4.86
CA ASP A 440 -16.34 -9.20 3.41
C ASP A 440 -17.21 -10.28 2.76
N PRO A 441 -17.89 -10.02 1.63
CA PRO A 441 -18.68 -11.04 0.94
C PRO A 441 -17.87 -12.26 0.53
N ARG A 442 -16.57 -12.07 0.27
CA ARG A 442 -15.62 -13.14 0.01
C ARG A 442 -15.00 -13.63 1.32
N GLY A 443 -14.61 -14.89 1.35
CA GLY A 443 -13.56 -15.32 2.28
C GLY A 443 -12.30 -14.49 2.09
N GLN A 444 -11.44 -14.39 3.10
CA GLN A 444 -10.09 -13.82 2.97
C GLN A 444 -9.14 -14.32 4.05
N ASP A 445 -7.84 -14.33 3.77
CA ASP A 445 -6.80 -14.82 4.69
C ASP A 445 -6.84 -14.19 6.09
N LEU A 446 -7.18 -12.89 6.20
CA LEU A 446 -7.25 -12.22 7.50
C LEU A 446 -8.30 -12.85 8.44
N MET A 447 -9.33 -13.50 7.88
CA MET A 447 -10.38 -14.18 8.66
C MET A 447 -9.82 -15.32 9.53
N ARG A 448 -8.65 -15.88 9.22
CA ARG A 448 -7.99 -16.91 10.05
C ARG A 448 -7.61 -16.40 11.43
N HIS A 449 -7.45 -15.09 11.58
CA HIS A 449 -7.15 -14.42 12.84
C HIS A 449 -8.38 -13.76 13.47
N ALA A 450 -9.53 -13.81 12.80
CA ALA A 450 -10.72 -13.11 13.23
C ALA A 450 -11.47 -13.88 14.33
N SER A 451 -11.96 -13.14 15.32
CA SER A 451 -12.96 -13.63 16.26
C SER A 451 -14.32 -13.81 15.59
N HIS A 452 -14.64 -12.96 14.60
CA HIS A 452 -15.87 -12.99 13.84
C HIS A 452 -15.54 -12.77 12.36
N ALA A 453 -15.97 -13.69 11.50
CA ALA A 453 -15.80 -13.60 10.06
C ALA A 453 -17.18 -13.61 9.39
N LEU A 454 -17.64 -12.44 8.94
CA LEU A 454 -18.98 -12.25 8.38
C LEU A 454 -18.86 -12.21 6.85
N ARG A 455 -19.37 -13.28 6.22
CA ARG A 455 -19.51 -13.40 4.77
C ARG A 455 -20.94 -13.06 4.38
N PHE A 456 -21.22 -11.78 4.25
CA PHE A 456 -22.55 -11.27 3.94
C PHE A 456 -22.78 -11.28 2.42
N LYS A 457 -24.03 -11.19 1.98
CA LYS A 457 -24.38 -11.12 0.55
C LYS A 457 -23.85 -9.81 -0.05
N ALA A 458 -23.14 -9.86 -1.16
CA ALA A 458 -22.58 -8.65 -1.78
C ALA A 458 -23.68 -7.60 -2.05
N GLY A 459 -23.40 -6.32 -1.76
CA GLY A 459 -24.36 -5.21 -1.94
C GLY A 459 -25.41 -5.07 -0.83
N SER A 460 -25.27 -5.79 0.29
CA SER A 460 -26.18 -5.71 1.45
C SER A 460 -25.54 -5.09 2.70
N ASP A 461 -24.44 -4.37 2.52
CA ASP A 461 -23.64 -3.73 3.57
C ASP A 461 -24.49 -2.83 4.48
N VAL A 462 -25.32 -1.94 3.91
CA VAL A 462 -26.23 -1.06 4.67
C VAL A 462 -27.18 -1.86 5.55
N ALA A 463 -27.73 -2.98 5.06
CA ALA A 463 -28.63 -3.83 5.83
C ALA A 463 -27.94 -4.42 7.06
N MET A 464 -26.73 -4.97 6.86
CA MET A 464 -25.92 -5.51 7.95
C MET A 464 -25.55 -4.42 8.96
N LEU A 465 -25.02 -3.29 8.50
CA LEU A 465 -24.54 -2.22 9.38
C LEU A 465 -25.68 -1.55 10.16
N ASN A 466 -26.83 -1.28 9.53
CA ASN A 466 -27.99 -0.76 10.24
C ASN A 466 -28.55 -1.77 11.25
N ALA A 467 -28.44 -3.08 11.01
CA ALA A 467 -28.79 -4.09 12.00
C ALA A 467 -27.86 -4.05 13.23
N LEU A 468 -26.56 -3.81 13.04
CA LEU A 468 -25.65 -3.60 14.17
C LEU A 468 -26.01 -2.34 14.96
N ILE A 469 -26.29 -1.24 14.26
CA ILE A 469 -26.71 0.02 14.89
C ILE A 469 -28.04 -0.16 15.63
N HIS A 470 -29.00 -0.89 15.05
CA HIS A 470 -30.28 -1.21 15.67
C HIS A 470 -30.07 -1.86 17.03
N VAL A 471 -29.23 -2.89 17.11
CA VAL A 471 -28.95 -3.60 18.37
C VAL A 471 -28.35 -2.66 19.42
N ILE A 472 -27.37 -1.83 19.02
CA ILE A 472 -26.72 -0.87 19.93
C ILE A 472 -27.76 0.13 20.49
N VAL A 473 -28.69 0.58 19.65
CA VAL A 473 -29.75 1.51 20.04
C VAL A 473 -30.83 0.85 20.90
N GLU A 474 -31.29 -0.35 20.50
CA GLU A 474 -32.31 -1.15 21.19
C GLU A 474 -31.86 -1.53 22.60
N GLU A 475 -30.63 -2.03 22.72
CA GLU A 475 -30.04 -2.50 23.98
C GLU A 475 -29.38 -1.37 24.80
N LYS A 476 -29.41 -0.13 24.28
CA LYS A 476 -28.82 1.07 24.92
C LYS A 476 -27.33 0.92 25.23
N LEU A 477 -26.57 0.39 24.27
CA LEU A 477 -25.11 0.21 24.34
C LEU A 477 -24.34 1.42 23.77
N TYR A 478 -25.02 2.51 23.43
CA TYR A 478 -24.42 3.75 22.95
C TYR A 478 -23.88 4.61 24.11
N ASP A 479 -22.88 5.45 23.83
CA ASP A 479 -22.31 6.41 24.78
C ASP A 479 -23.14 7.71 24.79
N GLU A 480 -24.08 7.78 25.74
CA GLU A 480 -24.97 8.94 25.88
C GLU A 480 -24.20 10.25 26.16
N GLN A 481 -23.14 10.21 26.95
CA GLN A 481 -22.35 11.40 27.28
C GLN A 481 -21.58 11.90 26.07
N TYR A 482 -20.96 10.98 25.33
CA TYR A 482 -20.26 11.31 24.10
C TYR A 482 -21.21 11.91 23.06
N ILE A 483 -22.38 11.30 22.84
CA ILE A 483 -23.37 11.82 21.89
C ILE A 483 -23.80 13.24 22.29
N GLN A 484 -24.14 13.45 23.57
CA GLN A 484 -24.57 14.75 24.07
C GLN A 484 -23.49 15.84 23.92
N ALA A 485 -22.22 15.49 24.08
CA ALA A 485 -21.11 16.44 23.96
C ALA A 485 -20.68 16.66 22.49
N ASN A 486 -20.59 15.59 21.71
CA ASN A 486 -19.79 15.57 20.47
C ASN A 486 -20.55 15.21 19.20
N ALA A 487 -21.82 14.75 19.26
CA ALA A 487 -22.54 14.31 18.06
C ALA A 487 -23.94 14.93 17.91
N SER A 488 -24.40 15.13 16.68
CA SER A 488 -25.76 15.56 16.34
C SER A 488 -26.43 14.51 15.43
N GLY A 489 -27.77 14.54 15.33
CA GLY A 489 -28.51 13.63 14.44
C GLY A 489 -28.89 12.26 15.03
N PHE A 490 -28.58 11.97 16.29
CA PHE A 490 -28.87 10.67 16.93
C PHE A 490 -30.36 10.30 16.95
N GLU A 491 -31.27 11.25 17.22
CA GLU A 491 -32.71 10.95 17.26
C GLU A 491 -33.26 10.54 15.89
N ALA A 492 -32.75 11.13 14.81
CA ALA A 492 -33.12 10.74 13.45
C ALA A 492 -32.63 9.32 13.13
N LEU A 493 -31.40 8.99 13.54
CA LEU A 493 -30.84 7.64 13.41
C LEU A 493 -31.69 6.63 14.19
N LYS A 494 -31.98 6.92 15.46
CA LYS A 494 -32.80 6.08 16.34
C LYS A 494 -34.20 5.83 15.78
N ALA A 495 -34.80 6.82 15.12
CA ALA A 495 -36.08 6.63 14.44
C ALA A 495 -35.94 5.71 13.22
N LYS A 496 -34.89 5.89 12.41
CA LYS A 496 -34.63 5.12 11.19
C LYS A 496 -34.32 3.65 11.47
N VAL A 497 -33.42 3.36 12.41
CA VAL A 497 -32.90 1.99 12.58
C VAL A 497 -33.92 1.02 13.18
N LYS A 498 -35.08 1.48 13.67
CA LYS A 498 -36.16 0.60 14.17
C LYS A 498 -36.60 -0.44 13.14
N ASP A 499 -36.54 -0.09 11.85
CA ASP A 499 -36.97 -0.95 10.74
C ASP A 499 -35.91 -2.00 10.36
N PHE A 500 -34.75 -1.99 11.03
CA PHE A 500 -33.58 -2.81 10.70
C PHE A 500 -33.25 -3.80 11.81
N SER A 501 -34.24 -4.48 12.39
CA SER A 501 -33.93 -5.50 13.40
C SER A 501 -33.03 -6.61 12.81
N PRO A 502 -32.13 -7.22 13.60
CA PRO A 502 -31.31 -8.34 13.15
C PRO A 502 -32.12 -9.46 12.50
N GLU A 503 -33.31 -9.74 13.02
CA GLU A 503 -34.20 -10.78 12.52
C GLU A 503 -34.75 -10.44 11.12
N ALA A 504 -35.06 -9.16 10.86
CA ALA A 504 -35.50 -8.71 9.54
C ALA A 504 -34.36 -8.66 8.52
N MET A 505 -33.16 -8.26 8.96
CA MET A 505 -32.01 -8.08 8.06
C MET A 505 -31.23 -9.38 7.81
N ALA A 506 -31.40 -10.41 8.62
CA ALA A 506 -30.66 -11.67 8.49
C ALA A 506 -30.82 -12.32 7.11
N GLU A 507 -32.04 -12.33 6.56
CA GLU A 507 -32.29 -12.87 5.22
C GLU A 507 -31.68 -11.98 4.12
N VAL A 508 -31.74 -10.65 4.31
CA VAL A 508 -31.24 -9.65 3.36
C VAL A 508 -29.72 -9.72 3.24
N CYS A 509 -29.00 -9.73 4.38
CA CYS A 509 -27.54 -9.75 4.38
C CYS A 509 -26.93 -11.15 4.43
N GLY A 510 -27.73 -12.18 4.71
CA GLY A 510 -27.26 -13.56 4.81
C GLY A 510 -26.45 -13.85 6.07
N ILE A 511 -26.57 -13.03 7.12
CA ILE A 511 -25.92 -13.24 8.42
C ILE A 511 -26.97 -13.51 9.49
N GLU A 512 -26.80 -14.59 10.24
CA GLU A 512 -27.71 -14.95 11.32
C GLU A 512 -27.92 -13.81 12.33
N ALA A 513 -29.17 -13.57 12.74
CA ALA A 513 -29.53 -12.50 13.66
C ALA A 513 -28.75 -12.55 14.98
N SER A 514 -28.47 -13.75 15.49
CA SER A 514 -27.67 -13.93 16.71
C SER A 514 -26.22 -13.48 16.54
N VAL A 515 -25.63 -13.67 15.35
CA VAL A 515 -24.27 -13.22 15.03
C VAL A 515 -24.22 -11.71 14.91
N LEU A 516 -25.22 -11.09 14.28
CA LEU A 516 -25.33 -9.63 14.20
C LEU A 516 -25.41 -9.02 15.62
N ARG A 517 -26.21 -9.61 16.51
CA ARG A 517 -26.31 -9.16 17.91
C ARG A 517 -24.98 -9.31 18.65
N ASP A 518 -24.28 -10.43 18.48
CA ASP A 518 -22.99 -10.67 19.15
C ASP A 518 -21.90 -9.70 18.67
N VAL A 519 -21.82 -9.45 17.37
CA VAL A 519 -20.90 -8.46 16.77
C VAL A 519 -21.21 -7.04 17.29
N ALA A 520 -22.48 -6.64 17.30
CA ALA A 520 -22.89 -5.32 17.78
C ALA A 520 -22.51 -5.11 19.25
N ARG A 521 -22.77 -6.12 20.11
CA ARG A 521 -22.38 -6.11 21.53
C ARG A 521 -20.86 -6.08 21.69
N THR A 522 -20.13 -6.92 20.95
CA THR A 522 -18.67 -6.98 21.01
C THR A 522 -18.04 -5.64 20.67
N TYR A 523 -18.52 -4.98 19.61
CA TYR A 523 -18.03 -3.66 19.21
C TYR A 523 -18.40 -2.58 20.22
N ALA A 524 -19.66 -2.49 20.65
CA ALA A 524 -20.13 -1.39 21.49
C ALA A 524 -19.68 -1.47 22.95
N THR A 525 -19.37 -2.66 23.47
CA THR A 525 -18.94 -2.85 24.86
C THR A 525 -17.42 -2.84 25.05
N ALA A 526 -16.64 -2.89 23.96
CA ALA A 526 -15.18 -2.74 24.03
C ALA A 526 -14.82 -1.30 24.43
N GLU A 527 -13.80 -1.11 25.28
CA GLU A 527 -13.41 0.23 25.72
C GLU A 527 -12.86 1.06 24.56
N ARG A 528 -12.15 0.37 23.64
CA ARG A 528 -11.46 0.94 22.50
C ARG A 528 -11.73 0.12 21.25
N SER A 529 -12.51 0.67 20.32
CA SER A 529 -12.75 0.07 19.00
C SER A 529 -12.34 0.98 17.86
N ILE A 530 -11.79 0.39 16.80
CA ILE A 530 -11.36 1.09 15.59
C ILE A 530 -11.90 0.40 14.34
N ILE A 531 -12.32 1.18 13.35
CA ILE A 531 -12.89 0.71 12.10
C ILE A 531 -11.94 1.00 10.93
N PHE A 532 -11.59 -0.05 10.19
CA PHE A 532 -10.85 -0.01 8.94
C PHE A 532 -11.77 -0.41 7.79
N TRP A 533 -11.75 0.35 6.70
CA TRP A 533 -12.50 -0.04 5.50
C TRP A 533 -11.78 0.27 4.19
N GLY A 534 -12.25 -0.35 3.12
CA GLY A 534 -11.67 -0.25 1.80
C GLY A 534 -12.73 -0.10 0.70
N MET A 535 -12.42 -0.67 -0.45
CA MET A 535 -13.19 -0.47 -1.68
C MET A 535 -14.52 -1.20 -1.71
N GLY A 536 -14.71 -2.25 -0.89
CA GLY A 536 -16.01 -2.91 -0.74
C GLY A 536 -17.05 -2.04 -0.03
N ILE A 537 -16.63 -0.92 0.55
CA ILE A 537 -17.55 0.10 1.08
C ILE A 537 -17.76 1.19 0.04
N SER A 538 -16.69 1.70 -0.57
CA SER A 538 -16.75 2.91 -1.39
C SER A 538 -17.21 2.69 -2.83
N GLN A 539 -16.86 1.59 -3.50
CA GLN A 539 -17.10 1.38 -4.94
C GLN A 539 -18.47 0.74 -5.22
N HIS A 540 -19.51 1.37 -4.69
CA HIS A 540 -20.92 1.00 -4.83
C HIS A 540 -21.75 2.25 -5.13
N THR A 541 -22.91 2.07 -5.78
CA THR A 541 -23.89 3.16 -5.95
C THR A 541 -24.44 3.72 -4.64
N HIS A 542 -24.33 2.96 -3.55
CA HIS A 542 -24.66 3.36 -2.18
C HIS A 542 -23.41 3.43 -1.27
N GLY A 543 -22.24 3.68 -1.85
CA GLY A 543 -20.97 3.67 -1.11
C GLY A 543 -20.86 4.78 -0.05
N THR A 544 -21.48 5.94 -0.29
CA THR A 544 -21.53 7.02 0.71
C THR A 544 -22.40 6.61 1.90
N ASP A 545 -23.49 5.90 1.67
CA ASP A 545 -24.37 5.39 2.72
C ASP A 545 -23.70 4.30 3.56
N ASN A 546 -22.94 3.41 2.92
CA ASN A 546 -22.10 2.46 3.65
C ASN A 546 -21.15 3.17 4.63
N ALA A 547 -20.46 4.22 4.17
CA ALA A 547 -19.55 4.99 5.01
C ALA A 547 -20.28 5.79 6.11
N ARG A 548 -21.49 6.32 5.84
CA ARG A 548 -22.34 6.97 6.85
C ARG A 548 -22.70 6.02 7.98
N CYS A 549 -23.01 4.77 7.69
CA CYS A 549 -23.26 3.75 8.72
C CYS A 549 -22.02 3.51 9.61
N LEU A 550 -20.82 3.45 9.03
CA LEU A 550 -19.58 3.29 9.80
C LEU A 550 -19.30 4.50 10.70
N ILE A 551 -19.53 5.71 10.18
CA ILE A 551 -19.41 6.96 10.96
C ILE A 551 -20.43 6.96 12.10
N ALA A 552 -21.68 6.57 11.82
CA ALA A 552 -22.73 6.47 12.83
C ALA A 552 -22.34 5.48 13.94
N LEU A 553 -21.86 4.28 13.59
CA LEU A 553 -21.35 3.29 14.56
C LEU A 553 -20.26 3.90 15.46
N ALA A 554 -19.28 4.58 14.89
CA ALA A 554 -18.19 5.17 15.67
C ALA A 554 -18.63 6.34 16.56
N LEU A 555 -19.54 7.19 16.08
CA LEU A 555 -20.04 8.35 16.83
C LEU A 555 -20.98 7.95 17.97
N ILE A 556 -21.87 6.96 17.77
CA ILE A 556 -22.80 6.56 18.83
C ILE A 556 -22.10 5.79 19.96
N THR A 557 -20.95 5.17 19.72
CA THR A 557 -20.18 4.43 20.74
C THR A 557 -18.97 5.21 21.27
N GLY A 558 -18.79 6.48 20.87
CA GLY A 558 -17.66 7.29 21.34
C GLY A 558 -16.28 6.79 20.92
N HIS A 559 -16.18 6.13 19.78
CA HIS A 559 -14.95 5.54 19.25
C HIS A 559 -14.21 6.45 18.26
N VAL A 560 -14.19 7.76 18.52
CA VAL A 560 -13.37 8.74 17.79
C VAL A 560 -12.76 9.74 18.77
N GLY A 561 -11.51 10.13 18.53
CA GLY A 561 -10.80 11.15 19.32
C GLY A 561 -9.93 10.61 20.46
N ARG A 562 -9.76 9.29 20.57
CA ARG A 562 -8.99 8.63 21.65
C ARG A 562 -8.02 7.57 21.09
N PRO A 563 -6.87 7.31 21.75
CA PRO A 563 -5.97 6.22 21.35
C PRO A 563 -6.66 4.85 21.32
N GLY A 564 -6.37 4.04 20.30
CA GLY A 564 -7.03 2.75 20.06
C GLY A 564 -8.44 2.86 19.48
N THR A 565 -8.89 4.06 19.12
CA THR A 565 -10.20 4.30 18.50
C THR A 565 -10.07 5.06 17.19
N GLY A 566 -11.05 4.92 16.30
CA GLY A 566 -11.15 5.80 15.15
C GLY A 566 -11.79 5.20 13.90
N LEU A 567 -11.73 6.03 12.86
CA LEU A 567 -12.18 5.75 11.50
C LEU A 567 -10.96 5.84 10.57
N HIS A 568 -10.67 4.76 9.87
CA HIS A 568 -9.52 4.66 8.98
C HIS A 568 -9.89 4.04 7.63
N PRO A 569 -10.22 4.84 6.61
CA PRO A 569 -10.26 4.36 5.23
C PRO A 569 -8.84 3.99 4.79
N LEU A 570 -8.59 2.71 4.49
CA LEU A 570 -7.29 2.22 4.02
C LEU A 570 -7.03 2.73 2.60
N ARG A 571 -6.30 3.84 2.51
CA ARG A 571 -6.03 4.55 1.25
C ARG A 571 -5.15 3.72 0.32
N GLY A 572 -5.49 3.71 -0.97
CA GLY A 572 -4.94 2.77 -1.96
C GLY A 572 -3.52 3.06 -2.43
N GLN A 573 -3.33 4.11 -3.24
CA GLN A 573 -2.02 4.48 -3.82
C GLN A 573 -1.13 5.18 -2.79
N ASN A 574 0.20 5.14 -2.98
CA ASN A 574 1.22 5.65 -2.05
C ASN A 574 0.99 7.10 -1.63
N ASN A 575 0.52 7.96 -2.54
CA ASN A 575 0.33 9.39 -2.27
C ASN A 575 -1.11 9.88 -2.41
N VAL A 576 -2.10 9.00 -2.38
CA VAL A 576 -3.49 9.43 -2.62
C VAL A 576 -4.01 10.42 -1.58
N GLN A 577 -3.51 10.33 -0.34
CA GLN A 577 -3.79 11.32 0.69
C GLN A 577 -3.17 12.67 0.32
N GLY A 578 -1.88 12.69 -0.02
CA GLY A 578 -1.15 13.92 -0.34
C GLY A 578 -1.60 14.60 -1.63
N ALA A 579 -1.91 13.83 -2.67
CA ALA A 579 -2.53 14.31 -3.91
C ALA A 579 -3.89 14.98 -3.65
N SER A 580 -4.70 14.39 -2.77
CA SER A 580 -5.98 14.96 -2.35
C SER A 580 -5.78 16.22 -1.51
N ASP A 581 -4.85 16.20 -0.55
CA ASP A 581 -4.48 17.34 0.30
C ASP A 581 -3.95 18.51 -0.55
N ALA A 582 -3.20 18.23 -1.61
CA ALA A 582 -2.68 19.21 -2.55
C ALA A 582 -3.76 19.80 -3.49
N GLY A 583 -4.99 19.27 -3.47
CA GLY A 583 -6.13 19.82 -4.22
C GLY A 583 -6.36 19.22 -5.61
N LEU A 584 -5.91 17.98 -5.89
CA LEU A 584 -6.30 17.25 -7.12
C LEU A 584 -7.76 16.77 -7.09
N ILE A 585 -8.69 17.64 -6.67
CA ILE A 585 -10.11 17.35 -6.53
C ILE A 585 -10.90 18.52 -7.12
N PRO A 586 -11.88 18.28 -7.99
CA PRO A 586 -12.48 19.35 -8.80
C PRO A 586 -13.32 20.35 -7.98
N MET A 587 -13.74 19.97 -6.77
CA MET A 587 -14.48 20.83 -5.85
C MET A 587 -13.66 21.46 -4.72
N TYR A 588 -12.35 21.18 -4.64
CA TYR A 588 -11.51 21.66 -3.54
C TYR A 588 -10.15 22.22 -4.01
N PHE A 589 -9.80 23.37 -3.44
CA PHE A 589 -8.42 23.84 -3.28
C PHE A 589 -7.67 22.99 -2.22
N PRO A 590 -6.33 23.17 -2.07
CA PRO A 590 -5.56 22.45 -1.05
C PRO A 590 -6.18 22.46 0.35
N ASP A 591 -6.02 21.36 1.09
CA ASP A 591 -6.64 21.04 2.39
C ASP A 591 -8.18 21.00 2.36
N TYR A 592 -8.77 20.44 1.30
CA TYR A 592 -10.23 20.26 1.12
C TYR A 592 -11.05 21.56 1.25
N LYS A 593 -10.46 22.69 0.86
CA LYS A 593 -11.11 24.00 0.93
C LYS A 593 -12.00 24.22 -0.29
N SER A 594 -13.30 24.42 -0.09
CA SER A 594 -14.26 24.53 -1.19
C SER A 594 -13.92 25.66 -2.18
N VAL A 595 -13.95 25.35 -3.49
CA VAL A 595 -13.77 26.34 -4.57
C VAL A 595 -14.92 27.35 -4.68
N GLU A 596 -16.11 26.98 -4.17
CA GLU A 596 -17.32 27.79 -4.24
C GLU A 596 -17.33 28.90 -3.17
N ASN A 597 -16.62 28.69 -2.06
CA ASN A 597 -16.56 29.67 -0.97
C ASN A 597 -15.78 30.91 -1.41
N ILE A 598 -16.43 32.07 -1.37
CA ILE A 598 -15.89 33.34 -1.88
C ILE A 598 -14.65 33.83 -1.11
N ASP A 599 -14.61 33.64 0.21
CA ASP A 599 -13.51 34.12 1.05
C ASP A 599 -12.27 33.24 0.84
N ILE A 600 -12.48 31.92 0.76
CA ILE A 600 -11.44 30.95 0.43
C ILE A 600 -10.88 31.25 -0.96
N ARG A 601 -11.75 31.35 -1.98
CA ARG A 601 -11.33 31.62 -3.35
C ARG A 601 -10.57 32.94 -3.44
N GLY A 602 -11.07 34.01 -2.81
CA GLY A 602 -10.40 35.31 -2.78
C GLY A 602 -8.99 35.24 -2.18
N ALA A 603 -8.76 34.39 -1.17
CA ALA A 603 -7.41 34.18 -0.62
C ALA A 603 -6.46 33.53 -1.65
N TYR A 604 -6.93 32.54 -2.41
CA TYR A 604 -6.14 31.93 -3.49
C TYR A 604 -5.92 32.87 -4.67
N GLU A 605 -6.94 33.66 -5.05
CA GLU A 605 -6.82 34.68 -6.11
C GLU A 605 -5.78 35.74 -5.76
N ASN A 606 -5.77 36.20 -4.50
CA ASN A 606 -4.75 37.13 -4.00
C ASN A 606 -3.36 36.50 -3.98
N PHE A 607 -3.26 35.22 -3.59
CA PHE A 607 -1.98 34.52 -3.47
C PHE A 607 -1.38 34.17 -4.85
N TRP A 608 -2.20 33.75 -5.82
CA TRP A 608 -1.76 33.39 -7.18
C TRP A 608 -1.82 34.55 -8.18
N GLY A 609 -2.44 35.68 -7.81
CA GLY A 609 -2.48 36.89 -8.64
C GLY A 609 -3.41 36.82 -9.85
N GLN A 610 -4.44 35.97 -9.81
CA GLN A 610 -5.38 35.75 -10.92
C GLN A 610 -6.76 35.36 -10.40
N THR A 611 -7.82 35.74 -11.12
CA THR A 611 -9.19 35.27 -10.86
C THR A 611 -9.36 33.79 -11.16
N LEU A 612 -10.10 33.07 -10.32
CA LEU A 612 -10.29 31.62 -10.42
C LEU A 612 -11.76 31.28 -10.66
N ASP A 613 -12.00 30.11 -11.27
CA ASP A 613 -13.37 29.64 -11.53
C ASP A 613 -14.12 29.41 -10.21
N PRO A 614 -15.31 30.04 -10.02
CA PRO A 614 -16.10 29.87 -8.80
C PRO A 614 -16.89 28.55 -8.76
N LYS A 615 -16.93 27.77 -9.85
CA LYS A 615 -17.72 26.54 -9.96
C LYS A 615 -16.88 25.30 -9.71
N ARG A 616 -17.52 24.24 -9.22
CA ARG A 616 -16.91 22.90 -9.18
C ARG A 616 -16.62 22.43 -10.61
N GLY A 617 -15.47 21.80 -10.79
CA GLY A 617 -15.20 21.09 -12.04
C GLY A 617 -15.90 19.75 -12.13
N LEU A 618 -15.80 19.14 -13.31
CA LEU A 618 -16.27 17.78 -13.58
C LEU A 618 -15.36 16.72 -12.93
N THR A 619 -15.93 15.60 -12.53
CA THR A 619 -15.19 14.43 -12.01
C THR A 619 -14.68 13.52 -13.13
N VAL A 620 -13.79 12.55 -12.83
CA VAL A 620 -13.19 11.65 -13.84
C VAL A 620 -14.23 11.08 -14.83
N VAL A 621 -15.29 10.44 -14.34
CA VAL A 621 -16.30 9.81 -15.21
C VAL A 621 -17.11 10.86 -15.97
N GLU A 622 -17.48 11.96 -15.33
CA GLU A 622 -18.18 13.07 -15.98
C GLU A 622 -17.34 13.75 -17.07
N ILE A 623 -16.00 13.78 -16.91
CA ILE A 623 -15.08 14.29 -17.94
C ILE A 623 -15.09 13.37 -19.16
N ILE A 624 -15.08 12.05 -18.97
CA ILE A 624 -15.16 11.08 -20.07
C ILE A 624 -16.47 11.25 -20.85
N ASP A 625 -17.59 11.44 -20.16
CA ASP A 625 -18.89 11.71 -20.79
C ASP A 625 -18.89 13.05 -21.55
N ALA A 626 -18.33 14.11 -20.94
CA ALA A 626 -18.24 15.43 -21.56
C ALA A 626 -17.35 15.46 -22.82
N ILE A 627 -16.42 14.51 -22.97
CA ILE A 627 -15.67 14.34 -24.23
C ILE A 627 -16.56 13.79 -25.34
N HIS A 628 -17.40 12.79 -25.03
CA HIS A 628 -18.38 12.25 -25.99
C HIS A 628 -19.38 13.33 -26.43
N GLU A 629 -19.76 14.22 -25.52
CA GLU A 629 -20.64 15.36 -25.79
C GLU A 629 -19.93 16.50 -26.55
N GLY A 630 -18.61 16.42 -26.71
CA GLY A 630 -17.80 17.42 -27.41
C GLY A 630 -17.54 18.71 -26.62
N GLU A 631 -17.85 18.72 -25.31
CA GLU A 631 -17.60 19.82 -24.39
C GLU A 631 -16.12 19.89 -24.01
N ILE A 632 -15.51 18.74 -23.68
CA ILE A 632 -14.07 18.61 -23.45
C ILE A 632 -13.38 18.19 -24.74
N LYS A 633 -12.39 18.98 -25.15
CA LYS A 633 -11.66 18.81 -26.42
C LYS A 633 -10.19 18.50 -26.23
N GLY A 634 -9.63 18.91 -25.09
CA GLY A 634 -8.22 18.70 -24.82
C GLY A 634 -7.95 18.30 -23.39
N MET A 635 -6.93 17.46 -23.21
CA MET A 635 -6.55 16.97 -21.89
C MET A 635 -5.04 16.88 -21.70
N TYR A 636 -4.64 17.05 -20.44
CA TYR A 636 -3.32 16.70 -19.97
C TYR A 636 -3.44 15.62 -18.88
N ILE A 637 -2.82 14.46 -19.10
CA ILE A 637 -2.83 13.34 -18.16
C ILE A 637 -1.41 13.11 -17.64
N LEU A 638 -1.25 13.17 -16.33
CA LEU A 638 -0.02 12.93 -15.60
C LEU A 638 -0.12 11.61 -14.85
N GLY A 639 0.68 10.61 -15.23
CA GLY A 639 0.90 9.37 -14.48
C GLY A 639 -0.38 8.62 -14.10
N GLU A 640 -1.41 8.65 -14.95
CA GLU A 640 -2.68 7.94 -14.80
C GLU A 640 -3.03 7.17 -16.06
N ASN A 641 -3.84 6.12 -15.92
CA ASN A 641 -4.18 5.22 -17.02
C ASN A 641 -5.69 4.97 -17.13
N PRO A 642 -6.52 6.01 -17.36
CA PRO A 642 -7.98 5.88 -17.50
C PRO A 642 -8.40 4.89 -18.57
N ALA A 643 -7.62 4.75 -19.64
CA ALA A 643 -7.85 3.73 -20.67
C ALA A 643 -7.84 2.29 -20.15
N MET A 644 -7.38 2.03 -18.92
CA MET A 644 -7.46 0.73 -18.23
C MET A 644 -8.23 0.80 -16.89
N SER A 645 -8.18 1.91 -16.17
CA SER A 645 -8.72 2.01 -14.81
C SER A 645 -10.19 2.41 -14.73
N ASP A 646 -10.71 3.10 -15.73
CA ASP A 646 -12.07 3.63 -15.73
C ASP A 646 -13.10 2.49 -15.95
N PRO A 647 -14.33 2.63 -15.41
CA PRO A 647 -15.40 1.68 -15.71
C PRO A 647 -15.80 1.78 -17.18
N ASP A 648 -16.37 0.71 -17.73
CA ASP A 648 -16.68 0.63 -19.16
C ASP A 648 -15.48 1.11 -20.00
N GLN A 649 -14.40 0.33 -19.94
CA GLN A 649 -13.13 0.67 -20.58
C GLN A 649 -13.29 1.01 -22.07
N THR A 650 -14.27 0.39 -22.75
CA THR A 650 -14.57 0.67 -24.16
C THR A 650 -15.02 2.11 -24.35
N HIS A 651 -15.98 2.57 -23.53
CA HIS A 651 -16.46 3.96 -23.53
C HIS A 651 -15.33 4.96 -23.26
N ALA A 652 -14.49 4.69 -22.25
CA ALA A 652 -13.36 5.55 -21.89
C ALA A 652 -12.32 5.67 -23.03
N ARG A 653 -11.98 4.54 -23.68
CA ARG A 653 -11.01 4.53 -24.79
C ARG A 653 -11.55 5.24 -26.04
N GLN A 654 -12.84 5.10 -26.32
CA GLN A 654 -13.50 5.87 -27.38
C GLN A 654 -13.42 7.38 -27.12
N ALA A 655 -13.73 7.82 -25.89
CA ALA A 655 -13.61 9.23 -25.51
C ALA A 655 -12.18 9.76 -25.73
N LEU A 656 -11.15 9.05 -25.22
CA LEU A 656 -9.75 9.47 -25.39
C LEU A 656 -9.34 9.59 -26.86
N ALA A 657 -9.91 8.77 -27.74
CA ALA A 657 -9.67 8.84 -29.19
C ALA A 657 -10.36 10.04 -29.86
N MET A 658 -11.43 10.59 -29.26
CA MET A 658 -12.19 11.74 -29.79
C MET A 658 -11.54 13.11 -29.49
N LEU A 659 -10.64 13.17 -28.51
CA LEU A 659 -9.97 14.43 -28.13
C LEU A 659 -9.19 15.03 -29.31
N ASP A 660 -9.35 16.33 -29.52
CA ASP A 660 -8.60 17.11 -30.51
C ASP A 660 -7.11 17.18 -30.13
N HIS A 661 -6.80 17.19 -28.83
CA HIS A 661 -5.43 17.22 -28.34
C HIS A 661 -5.27 16.57 -26.96
N LEU A 662 -4.46 15.51 -26.87
CA LEU A 662 -4.15 14.79 -25.64
C LEU A 662 -2.63 14.77 -25.39
N VAL A 663 -2.21 15.27 -24.23
CA VAL A 663 -0.84 15.17 -23.73
C VAL A 663 -0.81 14.14 -22.61
N VAL A 664 0.09 13.16 -22.71
CA VAL A 664 0.31 12.15 -21.66
C VAL A 664 1.75 12.23 -21.17
N GLN A 665 1.92 12.40 -19.87
CA GLN A 665 3.21 12.34 -19.20
C GLN A 665 3.25 11.07 -18.36
N ASP A 666 4.15 10.14 -18.70
CA ASP A 666 4.21 8.82 -18.09
C ASP A 666 5.64 8.25 -18.17
N ILE A 667 5.90 7.18 -17.42
CA ILE A 667 7.17 6.44 -17.41
C ILE A 667 7.18 5.29 -18.43
N PHE A 668 6.00 4.85 -18.87
CA PHE A 668 5.80 3.81 -19.89
C PHE A 668 4.79 4.25 -20.93
N LEU A 669 4.84 3.63 -22.11
CA LEU A 669 3.77 3.78 -23.10
C LEU A 669 2.54 2.96 -22.66
N THR A 670 1.77 3.54 -21.74
CA THR A 670 0.55 2.95 -21.19
C THR A 670 -0.59 2.93 -22.21
N GLU A 671 -1.65 2.19 -21.92
CA GLU A 671 -2.83 2.12 -22.76
C GLU A 671 -3.45 3.51 -23.02
N THR A 672 -3.37 4.42 -22.06
CA THR A 672 -3.79 5.82 -22.23
C THR A 672 -2.84 6.58 -23.16
N ALA A 673 -1.53 6.36 -23.05
CA ALA A 673 -0.53 7.03 -23.90
C ALA A 673 -0.71 6.68 -25.38
N TRP A 674 -1.25 5.50 -25.71
CA TRP A 674 -1.59 5.12 -27.09
C TRP A 674 -2.69 5.94 -27.73
N HIS A 675 -3.44 6.74 -26.98
CA HIS A 675 -4.41 7.70 -27.51
C HIS A 675 -3.85 9.13 -27.58
N ALA A 676 -2.63 9.38 -27.08
CA ALA A 676 -2.05 10.71 -26.99
C ALA A 676 -1.62 11.27 -28.35
N ASP A 677 -1.56 12.59 -28.45
CA ASP A 677 -0.89 13.31 -29.52
C ASP A 677 0.58 13.59 -29.19
N VAL A 678 0.88 13.75 -27.91
CA VAL A 678 2.24 13.93 -27.38
C VAL A 678 2.41 13.08 -26.13
N VAL A 679 3.48 12.29 -26.09
CA VAL A 679 3.91 11.53 -24.91
C VAL A 679 5.22 12.12 -24.40
N LEU A 680 5.25 12.47 -23.11
CA LEU A 680 6.40 13.07 -22.43
C LEU A 680 7.02 12.04 -21.46
N PRO A 681 8.28 11.60 -21.68
CA PRO A 681 8.96 10.66 -20.78
C PRO A 681 9.29 11.33 -19.44
N ALA A 682 8.81 10.74 -18.36
CA ALA A 682 8.89 11.31 -17.02
C ALA A 682 9.74 10.49 -16.04
N SER A 683 9.88 10.97 -14.81
CA SER A 683 10.68 10.32 -13.77
C SER A 683 9.88 9.28 -12.98
N ALA A 684 10.49 8.14 -12.68
CA ALA A 684 9.96 7.21 -11.68
C ALA A 684 10.18 7.74 -10.26
N HIS A 685 9.48 7.15 -9.29
CA HIS A 685 9.73 7.40 -7.88
C HIS A 685 11.21 7.24 -7.48
N ALA A 686 11.90 6.24 -8.03
CA ALA A 686 13.31 5.99 -7.75
C ALA A 686 14.27 7.05 -8.32
N GLU A 687 13.79 7.97 -9.16
CA GLU A 687 14.60 8.94 -9.90
C GLU A 687 14.36 10.38 -9.43
N LYS A 688 13.47 10.59 -8.44
CA LYS A 688 12.99 11.93 -8.07
C LYS A 688 13.02 12.23 -6.57
N LEU A 689 13.05 13.52 -6.26
CA LEU A 689 12.98 14.09 -4.92
C LEU A 689 11.63 14.78 -4.72
N GLY A 690 11.00 14.54 -3.58
CA GLY A 690 9.72 15.17 -3.22
C GLY A 690 9.13 14.54 -1.96
N THR A 691 7.96 15.01 -1.56
CA THR A 691 7.24 14.47 -0.40
C THR A 691 6.03 13.64 -0.80
N TYR A 692 5.70 12.67 0.04
CA TYR A 692 4.59 11.74 -0.13
C TYR A 692 3.85 11.65 1.20
N THR A 693 2.52 11.68 1.15
CA THR A 693 1.66 11.58 2.33
C THR A 693 0.91 10.27 2.31
N ASN A 694 1.18 9.43 3.32
CA ASN A 694 0.58 8.10 3.42
C ASN A 694 -0.81 8.10 4.11
N THR A 695 -1.43 6.93 4.21
CA THR A 695 -2.76 6.73 4.84
C THR A 695 -2.81 7.11 6.33
N ASN A 696 -1.68 7.19 7.03
CA ASN A 696 -1.58 7.62 8.42
C ASN A 696 -1.38 9.13 8.57
N ARG A 697 -1.43 9.90 7.47
CA ARG A 697 -1.09 11.34 7.42
C ARG A 697 0.38 11.64 7.73
N GLN A 698 1.28 10.70 7.48
CA GLN A 698 2.72 10.96 7.53
C GLN A 698 3.13 11.61 6.23
N VAL A 699 3.60 12.87 6.29
CA VAL A 699 4.40 13.48 5.23
C VAL A 699 5.79 12.84 5.32
N GLN A 700 6.26 12.25 4.22
CA GLN A 700 7.49 11.49 4.14
C GLN A 700 8.31 11.95 2.93
N ILE A 701 9.64 11.93 3.02
CA ILE A 701 10.51 12.34 1.91
C ILE A 701 10.96 11.14 1.05
N GLY A 702 10.69 11.21 -0.25
CA GLY A 702 11.26 10.33 -1.27
C GLY A 702 12.56 10.91 -1.83
N ARG A 703 13.54 10.07 -2.12
CA ARG A 703 14.88 10.49 -2.55
C ARG A 703 15.30 9.69 -3.79
N PRO A 704 16.01 10.31 -4.74
CA PRO A 704 16.46 9.63 -5.94
C PRO A 704 17.54 8.59 -5.62
N ALA A 705 17.28 7.34 -5.98
CA ALA A 705 18.26 6.25 -5.96
C ALA A 705 18.93 6.06 -7.34
N LEU A 706 18.20 6.33 -8.42
CA LEU A 706 18.66 6.15 -9.81
C LEU A 706 18.79 7.50 -10.53
N GLU A 707 19.63 7.51 -11.56
CA GLU A 707 19.63 8.57 -12.57
C GLU A 707 18.46 8.39 -13.56
N LEU A 708 18.04 9.47 -14.22
CA LEU A 708 16.97 9.43 -15.23
C LEU A 708 17.39 8.62 -16.47
N PRO A 709 16.49 7.83 -17.07
CA PRO A 709 16.82 7.05 -18.27
C PRO A 709 16.78 7.91 -19.54
N GLY A 710 17.85 7.86 -20.34
CA GLY A 710 17.92 8.54 -21.63
C GLY A 710 17.76 10.06 -21.51
N GLU A 711 16.77 10.61 -22.22
CA GLU A 711 16.43 12.05 -22.20
C GLU A 711 15.19 12.34 -21.34
N ALA A 712 14.72 11.40 -20.51
CA ALA A 712 13.60 11.62 -19.61
C ALA A 712 13.87 12.80 -18.64
N ARG A 713 12.80 13.48 -18.21
CA ARG A 713 12.89 14.65 -17.31
C ARG A 713 12.03 14.45 -16.06
N GLN A 714 12.33 15.25 -15.02
CA GLN A 714 11.54 15.27 -13.79
C GLN A 714 10.12 15.78 -14.06
N ASP A 715 9.10 15.15 -13.46
CA ASP A 715 7.72 15.51 -13.71
C ASP A 715 7.40 16.98 -13.39
N TRP A 716 7.89 17.48 -12.24
CA TRP A 716 7.64 18.85 -11.82
C TRP A 716 8.21 19.88 -12.80
N GLU A 717 9.37 19.60 -13.41
CA GLU A 717 9.98 20.49 -14.41
C GLU A 717 9.14 20.56 -15.69
N LEU A 718 8.56 19.43 -16.10
CA LEU A 718 7.70 19.37 -17.28
C LEU A 718 6.40 20.13 -17.06
N ILE A 719 5.81 20.04 -15.86
CA ILE A 719 4.64 20.82 -15.47
C ILE A 719 4.95 22.32 -15.51
N VAL A 720 6.08 22.75 -14.92
CA VAL A 720 6.52 24.15 -14.93
C VAL A 720 6.80 24.66 -16.35
N GLU A 721 7.43 23.84 -17.19
CA GLU A 721 7.75 24.20 -18.56
C GLU A 721 6.48 24.33 -19.42
N LEU A 722 5.50 23.43 -19.25
CA LEU A 722 4.18 23.58 -19.88
C LEU A 722 3.46 24.83 -19.38
N ALA A 723 3.49 25.12 -18.08
CA ALA A 723 2.94 26.34 -17.49
C ALA A 723 3.50 27.61 -18.16
N ARG A 724 4.83 27.68 -18.32
CA ARG A 724 5.50 28.78 -19.03
C ARG A 724 5.05 28.91 -20.47
N ARG A 725 4.97 27.79 -21.21
CA ARG A 725 4.59 27.79 -22.63
C ARG A 725 3.13 28.14 -22.88
N ILE A 726 2.25 27.95 -21.91
CA ILE A 726 0.85 28.42 -21.97
C ILE A 726 0.67 29.86 -21.47
N GLY A 727 1.71 30.50 -20.93
CA GLY A 727 1.74 31.92 -20.61
C GLY A 727 1.86 32.29 -19.13
N LEU A 728 2.15 31.34 -18.24
CA LEU A 728 2.36 31.60 -16.81
C LEU A 728 3.83 31.92 -16.51
N ASP A 729 4.10 32.86 -15.61
CA ASP A 729 5.47 33.23 -15.20
C ASP A 729 5.96 32.42 -13.98
N TRP A 730 5.91 31.10 -14.08
CA TRP A 730 6.37 30.23 -13.00
C TRP A 730 7.89 30.09 -13.01
N ASN A 731 8.52 30.31 -11.86
CA ASN A 731 9.96 30.16 -11.70
C ASN A 731 10.28 29.45 -10.39
N TYR A 732 10.49 28.13 -10.49
CA TYR A 732 10.98 27.30 -9.40
C TYR A 732 12.32 26.68 -9.82
N ASN A 733 13.32 26.75 -8.95
CA ASN A 733 14.64 26.17 -9.16
C ASN A 733 14.80 24.81 -8.46
N HIS A 734 13.98 24.54 -7.45
CA HIS A 734 14.05 23.33 -6.66
C HIS A 734 12.69 22.96 -6.08
N VAL A 735 12.43 21.66 -5.87
CA VAL A 735 11.17 21.15 -5.32
C VAL A 735 10.83 21.71 -3.92
N SER A 736 11.84 22.08 -3.13
CA SER A 736 11.65 22.72 -1.83
C SER A 736 10.98 24.11 -1.91
N GLU A 737 11.15 24.83 -3.03
CA GLU A 737 10.47 26.12 -3.25
C GLU A 737 8.96 25.90 -3.50
N VAL A 738 8.61 24.83 -4.21
CA VAL A 738 7.22 24.40 -4.40
C VAL A 738 6.60 23.99 -3.06
N TYR A 739 7.34 23.20 -2.27
CA TYR A 739 6.91 22.81 -0.93
C TYR A 739 6.71 24.02 0.00
N ALA A 740 7.59 25.02 -0.07
CA ALA A 740 7.42 26.25 0.71
C ALA A 740 6.17 27.04 0.31
N GLU A 741 5.85 27.09 -0.98
CA GLU A 741 4.60 27.69 -1.47
C GLU A 741 3.38 26.91 -0.95
N MET A 742 3.41 25.57 -1.02
CA MET A 742 2.36 24.71 -0.47
C MET A 742 2.16 24.97 1.02
N ALA A 743 3.24 25.00 1.81
CA ALA A 743 3.17 25.22 3.25
C ALA A 743 2.60 26.60 3.63
N ALA A 744 2.66 27.58 2.73
CA ALA A 744 2.04 28.89 2.93
C ALA A 744 0.50 28.84 2.84
N VAL A 745 -0.07 27.89 2.11
CA VAL A 745 -1.52 27.76 1.90
C VAL A 745 -2.15 26.51 2.50
N MET A 746 -1.34 25.53 2.93
CA MET A 746 -1.78 24.25 3.51
C MET A 746 -1.52 24.20 5.02
N PRO A 747 -2.52 24.49 5.88
CA PRO A 747 -2.46 24.22 7.31
C PRO A 747 -1.97 22.82 7.71
N SER A 748 -2.19 21.79 6.90
CA SER A 748 -1.66 20.43 7.14
C SER A 748 -0.13 20.38 7.19
N LEU A 749 0.58 21.27 6.49
CA LEU A 749 2.04 21.36 6.49
C LEU A 749 2.58 22.34 7.53
N LYS A 750 1.69 22.94 8.34
CA LYS A 750 2.10 23.87 9.39
C LYS A 750 3.07 23.18 10.35
N HIS A 751 4.21 23.83 10.59
CA HIS A 751 5.32 23.31 11.40
C HIS A 751 6.08 22.09 10.82
N ILE A 752 5.84 21.76 9.55
CA ILE A 752 6.57 20.73 8.82
C ILE A 752 7.35 21.42 7.70
N SER A 753 8.44 22.12 8.03
CA SER A 753 9.28 22.76 7.01
C SER A 753 10.04 21.71 6.17
N TRP A 754 10.55 22.14 5.00
CA TRP A 754 11.41 21.29 4.16
C TRP A 754 12.62 20.75 4.95
N ASP A 755 13.34 21.62 5.66
CA ASP A 755 14.48 21.23 6.50
C ASP A 755 14.11 20.20 7.58
N ARG A 756 12.90 20.32 8.14
CA ARG A 756 12.40 19.39 9.15
C ARG A 756 12.16 18.02 8.52
N ILE A 757 11.48 17.95 7.37
CA ILE A 757 11.19 16.67 6.74
C ILE A 757 12.45 16.01 6.17
N GLU A 758 13.44 16.78 5.70
CA GLU A 758 14.74 16.24 5.32
C GLU A 758 15.47 15.60 6.50
N ARG A 759 15.45 16.25 7.67
CA ARG A 759 16.09 15.79 8.91
C ARG A 759 15.37 14.60 9.54
N GLU A 760 14.05 14.66 9.67
CA GLU A 760 13.25 13.65 10.38
C GLU A 760 12.80 12.50 9.46
N GLY A 761 12.78 12.72 8.15
CA GLY A 761 12.37 11.75 7.14
C GLY A 761 10.85 11.50 7.05
N SER A 762 10.13 11.67 8.16
CA SER A 762 8.69 11.45 8.26
C SER A 762 8.08 12.24 9.42
N VAL A 763 7.00 12.98 9.17
CA VAL A 763 6.26 13.75 10.19
C VAL A 763 4.76 13.56 10.00
N ILE A 764 4.02 13.25 11.07
CA ILE A 764 2.55 13.15 11.05
C ILE A 764 1.96 14.54 11.16
N TYR A 765 0.95 14.87 10.34
CA TYR A 765 0.16 16.09 10.55
C TYR A 765 -1.15 15.81 11.29
N PRO A 766 -1.67 16.79 12.06
CA PRO A 766 -1.08 18.10 12.35
C PRO A 766 0.07 18.04 13.37
N ALA A 767 0.99 19.01 13.32
CA ALA A 767 2.06 19.16 14.31
C ALA A 767 1.87 20.46 15.13
N ASP A 768 2.06 20.39 16.45
CA ASP A 768 1.85 21.54 17.36
C ASP A 768 3.02 22.53 17.39
N GLY A 769 4.14 22.19 16.75
CA GLY A 769 5.35 23.02 16.73
C GLY A 769 6.46 22.38 15.88
N PRO A 770 7.51 23.16 15.53
CA PRO A 770 8.54 22.74 14.57
C PRO A 770 9.41 21.56 15.06
N ASP A 771 9.51 21.35 16.37
CA ASP A 771 10.28 20.24 16.97
C ASP A 771 9.41 19.36 17.88
N LYS A 772 8.08 19.43 17.73
CA LYS A 772 7.14 18.56 18.45
C LYS A 772 6.70 17.41 17.55
N PRO A 773 6.56 16.18 18.07
CA PRO A 773 5.94 15.09 17.31
C PRO A 773 4.57 15.47 16.76
N GLY A 774 4.21 14.87 15.63
CA GLY A 774 2.88 15.01 15.05
C GLY A 774 1.79 14.37 15.90
N ASN A 775 0.56 14.88 15.79
CA ASN A 775 -0.60 14.35 16.48
C ASN A 775 -1.16 13.13 15.72
N GLU A 776 -0.93 11.94 16.27
CA GLU A 776 -1.43 10.67 15.73
C GLU A 776 -2.97 10.61 15.74
N ILE A 777 -3.57 11.11 16.82
CA ILE A 777 -5.02 11.10 17.05
C ILE A 777 -5.57 12.51 16.88
N ILE A 778 -6.60 12.64 16.07
CA ILE A 778 -7.33 13.90 15.86
C ILE A 778 -8.77 13.78 16.36
N PHE A 779 -9.45 14.93 16.48
CA PHE A 779 -10.81 15.07 17.01
C PHE A 779 -10.97 14.79 18.51
N SER A 780 -9.88 14.90 19.29
CA SER A 780 -9.91 14.78 20.75
C SER A 780 -10.62 15.94 21.45
N SER A 781 -10.72 17.11 20.80
CA SER A 781 -11.34 18.33 21.34
C SER A 781 -12.59 18.78 20.57
N GLY A 782 -13.15 17.92 19.72
CA GLY A 782 -14.28 18.24 18.83
C GLY A 782 -13.94 18.06 17.35
N PHE A 783 -14.94 18.27 16.49
CA PHE A 783 -14.86 18.04 15.05
C PHE A 783 -14.73 19.35 14.26
N PRO A 784 -14.04 19.37 13.11
CA PRO A 784 -13.96 20.53 12.21
C PRO A 784 -15.26 20.78 11.42
N THR A 785 -16.41 20.54 12.03
CA THR A 785 -17.74 20.89 11.51
C THR A 785 -18.15 22.27 12.00
N ALA A 786 -19.16 22.87 11.37
CA ALA A 786 -19.58 24.25 11.69
C ALA A 786 -20.03 24.44 13.15
N ASP A 787 -20.56 23.40 13.80
CA ASP A 787 -21.02 23.41 15.19
C ASP A 787 -20.06 22.69 16.15
N GLY A 788 -18.90 22.22 15.66
CA GLY A 788 -17.92 21.49 16.45
C GLY A 788 -18.28 20.02 16.74
N ARG A 789 -19.41 19.52 16.23
CA ARG A 789 -19.96 18.19 16.54
C ARG A 789 -19.98 17.30 15.29
N GLY A 790 -19.74 16.01 15.47
CA GLY A 790 -19.91 15.00 14.42
C GLY A 790 -21.38 14.88 14.05
N ARG A 791 -21.69 14.89 12.76
CA ARG A 791 -23.05 14.79 12.23
C ARG A 791 -23.37 13.35 11.85
N ILE A 792 -24.34 12.76 12.55
CA ILE A 792 -24.89 11.45 12.20
C ILE A 792 -25.92 11.63 11.08
N VAL A 793 -25.74 10.90 9.99
CA VAL A 793 -26.65 10.90 8.84
C VAL A 793 -27.20 9.48 8.66
N PRO A 794 -28.50 9.24 8.87
CA PRO A 794 -29.09 7.92 8.66
C PRO A 794 -29.06 7.53 7.19
N ALA A 795 -28.78 6.26 6.91
CA ALA A 795 -28.73 5.69 5.56
C ALA A 795 -29.98 4.84 5.26
N ASP A 796 -30.38 4.81 3.99
CA ASP A 796 -31.48 3.99 3.49
C ASP A 796 -30.97 2.72 2.81
N LEU A 797 -31.79 1.67 2.81
CA LEU A 797 -31.47 0.44 2.08
C LEU A 797 -31.71 0.67 0.59
N LEU A 798 -30.64 0.59 -0.19
CA LEU A 798 -30.68 0.63 -1.64
C LEU A 798 -30.03 -0.64 -2.19
N PRO A 799 -30.66 -1.35 -3.13
CA PRO A 799 -30.00 -2.44 -3.83
C PRO A 799 -28.85 -1.90 -4.71
N PRO A 800 -27.89 -2.74 -5.10
CA PRO A 800 -27.01 -2.45 -6.23
C PRO A 800 -27.82 -2.08 -7.47
N ASP A 801 -27.22 -1.30 -8.36
CA ASP A 801 -27.90 -0.83 -9.57
C ASP A 801 -28.18 -1.98 -10.55
N GLU A 802 -27.23 -2.92 -10.65
CA GLU A 802 -27.35 -4.07 -11.55
C GLU A 802 -27.31 -5.41 -10.80
N VAL A 803 -28.48 -5.99 -10.53
CA VAL A 803 -28.63 -7.30 -9.86
C VAL A 803 -28.67 -8.48 -10.85
N PRO A 804 -28.23 -9.69 -10.44
CA PRO A 804 -28.34 -10.90 -11.26
C PRO A 804 -29.78 -11.21 -11.71
N ASP A 805 -29.90 -11.75 -12.93
CA ASP A 805 -31.17 -12.21 -13.52
C ASP A 805 -31.01 -13.57 -14.23
N GLU A 806 -32.00 -13.98 -15.02
CA GLU A 806 -31.95 -15.27 -15.75
C GLU A 806 -30.86 -15.32 -16.84
N GLU A 807 -30.47 -14.18 -17.41
CA GLU A 807 -29.47 -14.10 -18.48
C GLU A 807 -28.05 -13.96 -17.92
N PHE A 808 -27.89 -13.19 -16.84
CA PHE A 808 -26.64 -12.93 -16.13
C PHE A 808 -26.79 -13.36 -14.65
N PRO A 809 -26.69 -14.67 -14.34
CA PRO A 809 -27.05 -15.21 -13.02
C PRO A 809 -25.95 -15.08 -11.96
N LEU A 810 -24.76 -14.60 -12.32
CA LEU A 810 -23.62 -14.46 -11.42
C LEU A 810 -23.37 -13.00 -11.06
N VAL A 811 -22.71 -12.75 -9.94
CA VAL A 811 -22.13 -11.43 -9.60
C VAL A 811 -20.66 -11.40 -10.02
N LEU A 812 -20.26 -10.41 -10.82
CA LEU A 812 -18.86 -10.09 -11.04
C LEU A 812 -18.40 -9.06 -10.01
N THR A 813 -17.30 -9.37 -9.33
CA THR A 813 -16.57 -8.42 -8.48
C THR A 813 -15.13 -8.29 -8.95
N THR A 814 -14.61 -7.06 -8.96
CA THR A 814 -13.21 -6.78 -9.30
C THR A 814 -12.34 -6.55 -8.07
N GLY A 815 -11.02 -6.73 -8.20
CA GLY A 815 -10.09 -6.40 -7.11
C GLY A 815 -8.63 -6.57 -7.48
N ARG A 816 -7.79 -6.87 -6.49
CA ARG A 816 -6.32 -6.83 -6.63
C ARG A 816 -5.69 -8.17 -6.29
N LEU A 817 -4.46 -8.37 -6.77
CA LEU A 817 -3.55 -9.43 -6.37
C LEU A 817 -2.44 -8.84 -5.50
N LEU A 818 -1.73 -9.70 -4.74
CA LEU A 818 -0.69 -9.23 -3.83
C LEU A 818 0.52 -8.72 -4.63
N GLU A 819 0.82 -9.40 -5.71
CA GLU A 819 1.97 -9.21 -6.60
C GLU A 819 1.77 -7.97 -7.46
N HIS A 820 0.54 -7.77 -7.96
CA HIS A 820 0.25 -6.73 -8.93
C HIS A 820 -0.43 -5.50 -8.33
N TRP A 821 0.04 -4.33 -8.75
CA TRP A 821 -0.46 -3.07 -8.25
C TRP A 821 -1.17 -2.27 -9.35
N HIS A 822 -2.42 -1.90 -9.05
CA HIS A 822 -3.27 -1.08 -9.91
C HIS A 822 -3.47 -1.73 -11.29
N THR A 823 -3.25 -0.99 -12.36
CA THR A 823 -3.38 -1.43 -13.77
C THR A 823 -2.19 -2.27 -14.23
N GLY A 824 -1.26 -2.63 -13.33
CA GLY A 824 -0.13 -3.50 -13.64
C GLY A 824 1.02 -2.82 -14.40
N SER A 825 0.93 -1.54 -14.76
CA SER A 825 1.92 -0.87 -15.62
C SER A 825 3.35 -0.92 -15.07
N MET A 826 3.52 -0.92 -13.74
CA MET A 826 4.81 -1.10 -13.07
C MET A 826 5.08 -2.57 -12.74
N THR A 827 4.14 -3.26 -12.08
CA THR A 827 4.41 -4.59 -11.50
C THR A 827 4.48 -5.71 -12.52
N ARG A 828 3.80 -5.59 -13.67
CA ARG A 828 3.94 -6.51 -14.81
C ARG A 828 5.29 -6.37 -15.52
N ARG A 829 6.00 -5.26 -15.26
CA ARG A 829 7.37 -4.99 -15.75
C ARG A 829 8.43 -5.22 -14.68
N ALA A 830 8.03 -5.77 -13.53
CA ALA A 830 8.93 -6.19 -12.47
C ALA A 830 9.08 -7.72 -12.56
N GLY A 831 10.26 -8.20 -12.89
CA GLY A 831 10.48 -9.59 -13.30
C GLY A 831 10.11 -10.60 -12.21
N VAL A 832 10.39 -10.28 -10.94
CA VAL A 832 10.00 -11.12 -9.81
C VAL A 832 8.47 -11.19 -9.66
N LEU A 833 7.78 -10.06 -9.73
CA LEU A 833 6.34 -10.00 -9.46
C LEU A 833 5.55 -10.68 -10.58
N ASP A 834 5.93 -10.41 -11.83
CA ASP A 834 5.31 -11.04 -13.00
C ASP A 834 5.57 -12.56 -13.05
N ALA A 835 6.77 -13.02 -12.65
CA ALA A 835 7.06 -14.45 -12.56
C ALA A 835 6.22 -15.19 -11.50
N ILE A 836 5.81 -14.52 -10.42
CA ILE A 836 4.94 -15.12 -9.40
C ILE A 836 3.49 -15.24 -9.93
N GLU A 837 3.02 -14.23 -10.67
CA GLU A 837 1.61 -14.14 -11.07
C GLU A 837 1.44 -13.65 -12.53
N PRO A 838 1.81 -14.46 -13.54
CA PRO A 838 1.96 -13.98 -14.92
C PRO A 838 0.65 -13.88 -15.72
N GLN A 839 -0.44 -14.47 -15.24
CA GLN A 839 -1.62 -14.77 -16.06
C GLN A 839 -2.87 -13.99 -15.63
N GLY A 840 -3.60 -13.48 -16.63
CA GLY A 840 -4.96 -12.97 -16.44
C GLY A 840 -5.93 -14.10 -16.05
N ILE A 841 -6.62 -13.94 -14.92
CA ILE A 841 -7.48 -14.97 -14.34
C ILE A 841 -8.89 -14.50 -14.03
N ALA A 842 -9.84 -15.44 -14.11
CA ALA A 842 -11.16 -15.33 -13.50
C ALA A 842 -11.26 -16.41 -12.41
N ALA A 843 -11.50 -16.02 -11.17
CA ALA A 843 -11.54 -16.93 -10.03
C ALA A 843 -12.98 -17.25 -9.62
N MET A 844 -13.23 -18.53 -9.33
CA MET A 844 -14.53 -19.03 -8.90
C MET A 844 -14.39 -20.12 -7.84
N ASN A 845 -15.45 -20.31 -7.06
CA ASN A 845 -15.54 -21.43 -6.14
C ASN A 845 -15.44 -22.77 -6.90
N PRO A 846 -14.64 -23.75 -6.44
CA PRO A 846 -14.56 -25.07 -7.08
C PRO A 846 -15.92 -25.77 -7.27
N TYR A 847 -16.88 -25.55 -6.38
CA TYR A 847 -18.23 -26.11 -6.53
C TYR A 847 -19.01 -25.46 -7.68
N GLU A 848 -18.90 -24.14 -7.85
CA GLU A 848 -19.50 -23.43 -8.97
C GLU A 848 -18.84 -23.82 -10.31
N ILE A 849 -17.52 -23.95 -10.36
CA ILE A 849 -16.80 -24.47 -11.54
C ILE A 849 -17.41 -25.81 -11.99
N LYS A 850 -17.60 -26.74 -11.04
CA LYS A 850 -18.19 -28.05 -11.30
C LYS A 850 -19.67 -27.95 -11.73
N ARG A 851 -20.45 -27.05 -11.12
CA ARG A 851 -21.87 -26.82 -11.45
C ARG A 851 -22.05 -26.35 -12.89
N HIS A 852 -21.11 -25.55 -13.38
CA HIS A 852 -21.07 -25.07 -14.76
C HIS A 852 -20.41 -26.06 -15.75
N GLY A 853 -19.94 -27.23 -15.29
CA GLY A 853 -19.30 -28.23 -16.14
C GLY A 853 -17.92 -27.83 -16.67
N LEU A 854 -17.27 -26.86 -16.01
CA LEU A 854 -15.98 -26.31 -16.38
C LEU A 854 -14.82 -27.02 -15.64
N ARG A 855 -13.59 -26.77 -16.07
CA ARG A 855 -12.34 -27.30 -15.52
C ARG A 855 -11.37 -26.20 -15.18
N GLN A 856 -10.73 -26.31 -14.01
CA GLN A 856 -9.65 -25.41 -13.61
C GLN A 856 -8.55 -25.36 -14.68
N GLY A 857 -8.06 -24.16 -14.96
CA GLY A 857 -6.97 -23.90 -15.91
C GLY A 857 -7.41 -23.76 -17.36
N GLU A 858 -8.69 -24.00 -17.69
CA GLU A 858 -9.18 -23.72 -19.05
C GLU A 858 -9.49 -22.24 -19.25
N MET A 859 -9.45 -21.79 -20.50
CA MET A 859 -9.84 -20.43 -20.87
C MET A 859 -11.37 -20.32 -20.90
N ILE A 860 -11.91 -19.31 -20.23
CA ILE A 860 -13.35 -19.03 -20.20
C ILE A 860 -13.61 -17.60 -20.65
N ALA A 861 -14.81 -17.37 -21.19
CA ALA A 861 -15.35 -16.04 -21.45
C ALA A 861 -16.20 -15.61 -20.25
N VAL A 862 -15.90 -14.44 -19.69
CA VAL A 862 -16.75 -13.74 -18.72
C VAL A 862 -17.48 -12.63 -19.45
N GLU A 863 -18.81 -12.64 -19.36
CA GLU A 863 -19.68 -11.77 -20.13
C GLU A 863 -20.58 -10.95 -19.21
N THR A 864 -20.70 -9.66 -19.50
CA THR A 864 -21.73 -8.78 -18.95
C THR A 864 -22.43 -8.07 -20.11
N ARG A 865 -23.47 -7.27 -19.86
CA ARG A 865 -24.15 -6.50 -20.93
C ARG A 865 -23.32 -5.36 -21.55
N ARG A 866 -22.05 -5.19 -21.17
CA ARG A 866 -21.10 -4.25 -21.78
C ARG A 866 -20.09 -4.94 -22.69
N GLY A 867 -19.77 -6.20 -22.42
CA GLY A 867 -18.77 -6.90 -23.24
C GLY A 867 -18.40 -8.28 -22.70
N THR A 868 -17.34 -8.82 -23.30
CA THR A 868 -16.81 -10.16 -23.05
C THR A 868 -15.32 -10.07 -22.85
N VAL A 869 -14.79 -10.78 -21.85
CA VAL A 869 -13.35 -10.87 -21.59
C VAL A 869 -12.98 -12.33 -21.37
N ASP A 870 -11.92 -12.77 -22.06
CA ASP A 870 -11.34 -14.09 -21.85
C ASP A 870 -10.32 -14.08 -20.71
N ALA A 871 -10.37 -15.10 -19.85
CA ALA A 871 -9.44 -15.29 -18.75
C ALA A 871 -9.27 -16.76 -18.37
N ILE A 872 -8.14 -17.08 -17.74
CA ILE A 872 -7.86 -18.44 -17.25
C ILE A 872 -8.66 -18.70 -15.99
N LEU A 873 -9.44 -19.78 -15.97
CA LEU A 873 -10.27 -20.14 -14.83
C LEU A 873 -9.42 -20.64 -13.65
N ARG A 874 -9.42 -19.90 -12.55
CA ARG A 874 -8.76 -20.26 -11.29
C ARG A 874 -9.77 -20.76 -10.26
N ALA A 875 -9.47 -21.89 -9.66
CA ALA A 875 -10.21 -22.38 -8.50
C ALA A 875 -9.80 -21.58 -7.25
N ASP A 876 -10.77 -20.94 -6.60
CA ASP A 876 -10.55 -20.16 -5.37
C ASP A 876 -11.71 -20.38 -4.39
N ARG A 877 -11.41 -20.96 -3.22
CA ARG A 877 -12.40 -21.24 -2.15
C ARG A 877 -12.82 -19.99 -1.38
N GLU A 878 -12.11 -18.89 -1.55
CA GLU A 878 -12.45 -17.60 -0.94
C GLU A 878 -13.53 -16.87 -1.73
N VAL A 879 -13.73 -17.20 -3.02
CA VAL A 879 -14.83 -16.65 -3.81
C VAL A 879 -16.15 -17.31 -3.39
N ALA A 880 -17.17 -16.49 -3.15
CA ALA A 880 -18.49 -16.94 -2.76
C ALA A 880 -19.21 -17.64 -3.93
N ASP A 881 -20.16 -18.52 -3.60
CA ASP A 881 -21.02 -19.16 -4.60
C ASP A 881 -21.84 -18.09 -5.34
N GLY A 882 -22.10 -18.32 -6.64
CA GLY A 882 -22.76 -17.33 -7.50
C GLY A 882 -21.92 -16.08 -7.82
N THR A 883 -20.62 -16.07 -7.52
CA THR A 883 -19.72 -14.94 -7.77
C THR A 883 -18.54 -15.35 -8.65
N VAL A 884 -18.12 -14.47 -9.57
CA VAL A 884 -16.84 -14.52 -10.28
C VAL A 884 -15.97 -13.33 -9.89
N PHE A 885 -14.69 -13.58 -9.61
CA PHE A 885 -13.72 -12.54 -9.28
C PHE A 885 -12.72 -12.34 -10.43
N MET A 886 -12.47 -11.08 -10.81
CA MET A 886 -11.41 -10.74 -11.76
C MET A 886 -10.49 -9.61 -11.24
N PRO A 887 -9.16 -9.77 -11.31
CA PRO A 887 -8.24 -8.67 -11.11
C PRO A 887 -8.17 -7.79 -12.37
N PHE A 888 -7.95 -6.48 -12.18
CA PHE A 888 -7.94 -5.50 -13.28
C PHE A 888 -6.52 -5.07 -13.72
N CYS A 889 -5.49 -5.83 -13.35
CA CYS A 889 -4.08 -5.53 -13.67
C CYS A 889 -3.56 -6.19 -14.96
N PHE A 890 -4.41 -6.88 -15.70
CA PHE A 890 -4.06 -7.61 -16.92
C PHE A 890 -4.71 -6.94 -18.13
N ASN A 891 -3.91 -6.43 -19.06
CA ASN A 891 -4.41 -5.86 -20.31
C ASN A 891 -4.89 -6.96 -21.27
N GLU A 892 -4.33 -8.16 -21.15
CA GLU A 892 -4.80 -9.34 -21.87
C GLU A 892 -6.16 -9.88 -21.39
N SER A 893 -6.58 -9.53 -20.16
CA SER A 893 -7.86 -9.90 -19.56
C SER A 893 -8.46 -8.69 -18.81
N PRO A 894 -8.87 -7.63 -19.53
CA PRO A 894 -9.16 -6.34 -18.91
C PRO A 894 -10.54 -6.33 -18.23
N ALA A 895 -10.56 -6.60 -16.92
CA ALA A 895 -11.81 -6.71 -16.15
C ALA A 895 -12.74 -5.48 -16.24
N ASN A 896 -12.19 -4.29 -16.45
CA ASN A 896 -12.97 -3.05 -16.53
C ASN A 896 -13.73 -2.85 -17.85
N VAL A 897 -13.56 -3.73 -18.85
CA VAL A 897 -14.52 -3.82 -19.98
C VAL A 897 -15.91 -4.24 -19.48
N LEU A 898 -15.96 -4.99 -18.38
CA LEU A 898 -17.17 -5.65 -17.90
C LEU A 898 -17.96 -4.84 -16.86
N THR A 899 -17.36 -3.80 -16.28
CA THR A 899 -17.84 -3.15 -15.05
C THR A 899 -18.99 -2.19 -15.29
N ASN A 900 -19.81 -1.98 -14.24
CA ASN A 900 -20.94 -1.05 -14.27
C ASN A 900 -20.47 0.40 -14.09
N PRO A 901 -20.75 1.33 -15.03
CA PRO A 901 -20.34 2.73 -14.90
C PRO A 901 -21.25 3.56 -13.98
N MET A 902 -22.31 2.98 -13.41
CA MET A 902 -23.27 3.71 -12.58
C MET A 902 -22.63 4.26 -11.29
N LEU A 903 -22.97 5.51 -10.98
CA LEU A 903 -22.27 6.32 -9.99
C LEU A 903 -23.03 6.44 -8.67
N ASP A 904 -22.29 6.45 -7.56
CA ASP A 904 -22.79 6.95 -6.29
C ASP A 904 -23.29 8.41 -6.43
N PRO A 905 -24.47 8.76 -5.91
CA PRO A 905 -25.08 10.07 -6.13
C PRO A 905 -24.31 11.24 -5.51
N TYR A 906 -23.50 11.00 -4.48
CA TYR A 906 -22.75 12.02 -3.74
C TYR A 906 -21.26 11.99 -4.08
N GLY A 907 -20.64 10.82 -3.92
CA GLY A 907 -19.22 10.56 -4.16
C GLY A 907 -18.86 10.43 -5.63
N LYS A 908 -19.84 10.25 -6.54
CA LYS A 908 -19.62 10.10 -7.99
C LYS A 908 -18.58 9.03 -8.33
N ILE A 909 -18.59 7.94 -7.56
CA ILE A 909 -17.70 6.78 -7.77
C ILE A 909 -18.49 5.66 -8.45
N PRO A 910 -17.91 4.96 -9.44
CA PRO A 910 -18.59 3.88 -10.14
C PRO A 910 -18.66 2.57 -9.34
N GLU A 911 -19.64 1.73 -9.69
CA GLU A 911 -19.92 0.43 -9.07
C GLU A 911 -18.99 -0.69 -9.60
N PHE A 912 -17.73 -0.67 -9.18
CA PHE A 912 -16.75 -1.69 -9.58
C PHE A 912 -16.92 -3.04 -8.87
N LYS A 913 -17.58 -3.05 -7.71
CA LYS A 913 -17.66 -4.23 -6.84
C LYS A 913 -18.90 -5.08 -7.08
N TYR A 914 -19.75 -4.67 -8.02
CA TYR A 914 -20.99 -5.35 -8.30
C TYR A 914 -21.45 -5.10 -9.74
N CYS A 915 -21.64 -6.17 -10.50
CA CYS A 915 -22.41 -6.17 -11.74
C CYS A 915 -22.83 -7.61 -12.06
N ALA A 916 -23.89 -7.77 -12.85
CA ALA A 916 -24.35 -9.10 -13.22
C ALA A 916 -23.48 -9.64 -14.37
N ALA A 917 -23.14 -10.92 -14.29
CA ALA A 917 -22.30 -11.60 -15.24
C ALA A 917 -22.80 -13.01 -15.56
N ARG A 918 -22.31 -13.56 -16.66
CA ARG A 918 -22.37 -14.98 -16.98
C ARG A 918 -21.00 -15.47 -17.43
N ILE A 919 -20.84 -16.77 -17.43
CA ILE A 919 -19.63 -17.43 -17.92
C ILE A 919 -19.98 -18.40 -19.04
N ALA A 920 -19.10 -18.48 -20.03
CA ALA A 920 -19.18 -19.45 -21.12
C ALA A 920 -17.79 -20.03 -21.41
N PRO A 921 -17.69 -21.22 -22.02
CA PRO A 921 -16.43 -21.66 -22.62
C PRO A 921 -15.95 -20.61 -23.63
N ALA A 922 -14.67 -20.23 -23.57
CA ALA A 922 -14.12 -19.29 -24.54
C ALA A 922 -14.26 -19.86 -25.96
N ALA A 923 -14.59 -19.00 -26.93
CA ALA A 923 -14.59 -19.41 -28.34
C ALA A 923 -13.18 -19.93 -28.68
N LYS A 924 -13.08 -21.12 -29.28
CA LYS A 924 -11.79 -21.60 -29.78
C LYS A 924 -11.32 -20.60 -30.84
N ALA A 925 -10.32 -19.79 -30.52
CA ALA A 925 -9.55 -19.11 -31.55
C ALA A 925 -8.96 -20.21 -32.44
N GLU A 926 -9.42 -20.32 -33.69
CA GLU A 926 -8.67 -21.04 -34.71
C GLU A 926 -7.30 -20.38 -34.75
N ALA A 927 -6.26 -21.12 -34.37
CA ALA A 927 -4.90 -20.63 -34.43
C ALA A 927 -4.64 -20.18 -35.87
N ALA A 928 -4.38 -18.87 -36.05
CA ALA A 928 -3.92 -18.35 -37.33
C ALA A 928 -2.57 -19.01 -37.64
N GLU A 929 -2.52 -19.74 -38.76
CA GLU A 929 -1.29 -20.35 -39.31
C GLU A 929 -0.19 -19.33 -39.62
#